data_AF-A0A1M6VC77-F1
#
_entry.id   AF-A0A1M6VC77-F1
#
_cell.length_a   1.000
_cell.length_b   1.000
_cell.length_c   1.000
_cell.angle_alpha   90.00
_cell.angle_beta   90.00
_cell.angle_gamma   90.00
#
_symmetry.space_group_name_H-M   'P 1'
#
loop_
_entity.id
_entity.type
_entity.pdbx_description
1 polymer ?
#
loop_
_entity_poly.entity_id
_entity_poly.type
_entity_poly.pdbx_seq_one_letter_code
_entity_poly.pdbx_strand_id
1 'polypeptide(L)'
;MNYKDLALAEEEGKLEAAIAASRNLLIEAPTGSGKSLFIPYFLSKHSKGRVVVLQPRRIAALALAQFSAKLHGEPCGKTVGYQFRQDSCKSADTRILFQTYGNFLQELLHGKLDADWIVFDEYHERKADMDLLFAYFLRDAAKTGAPQTRIAVMSAALNRDELENALDVKCLQLGHPLYPVQIINQTPATGNSLVSGVGLDAEVVRALRTLYRNNIWQTTLVFLPGKAEIARCHTAAAEALGNNCAEFLELYGGQDRETQDRIFEVTERPRVIFTTNIAETSITVPNVTGVVDSGIERVSIYDDSEKVNVLRTLPISMQNAIQRSGRSGRTQNGCAIRLWSEESEKRMPQGIVPEVLQIEPSELLLQKAALESMDPISRPTDSFQGDSRLTLPTAIPEAREKTATALLENFGMLQGGAITELGLKAIHTPVSSIPLALLLASAKSKADLPDLLLAALAWIHSGTEFLQKAKVAYDILTLASDTLSKSRDIPREVSFTLRQLRDYRDQIASPTARNDVKVECSETACGLIAESHCHGATRNDKNGYSTHVIARSATTKQSTEAFTCKQLLKAFPDRLATPSGNAYKLANQNVIRLQVAEPPYAILALSMLRTGGGSKSELKVNLYAPIAKELLGGESAKTRYELLWRSGQERFIGVEISESENADGSTTELSRKEILTQEASPKVLEELKKLTVDAWREKIEKENWSGKFLTEAVQTQLIKMRLAAKLYPEYGLPEFNEEDMELIFDEFASGKFLLRDINEDRYRSIVEEYFGKSMLQWLGKTFPDHYMLPNGKRARYSYQEVAVTDDGKSVQSIEGVLVEISARIEDLMQLRGEHKVADGKLKVRYDILAPNFRTIQKTWDLTGFWQNTYAEVRKELRGRYPKHPWPEQVIQN
;
A
#
# COMPACT_ATOMS: atom_id res chain seq x y z
N MET A 1 -1.58 35.14 31.31
CA MET A 1 -0.67 34.78 30.21
C MET A 1 -1.21 35.43 28.96
N ASN A 2 -0.42 36.28 28.33
CA ASN A 2 -0.70 36.99 27.09
C ASN A 2 0.31 36.58 26.02
N TYR A 3 0.11 36.99 24.77
CA TYR A 3 1.06 36.67 23.68
C TYR A 3 2.50 37.10 23.93
N LYS A 4 2.70 38.19 24.70
CA LYS A 4 4.04 38.68 25.08
C LYS A 4 4.79 37.76 26.04
N ASP A 5 4.09 36.86 26.71
CA ASP A 5 4.69 35.91 27.66
C ASP A 5 5.18 34.62 26.96
N LEU A 6 4.96 34.50 25.65
CA LEU A 6 5.45 33.37 24.85
C LEU A 6 6.90 33.60 24.46
N ALA A 7 7.72 32.54 24.50
CA ALA A 7 9.16 32.63 24.20
C ALA A 7 9.48 33.24 22.82
N LEU A 8 8.62 33.01 21.83
CA LEU A 8 8.80 33.58 20.49
C LEU A 8 8.50 35.09 20.40
N ALA A 9 7.89 35.69 21.41
CA ALA A 9 7.60 37.13 21.39
C ALA A 9 8.86 38.00 21.41
N GLU A 10 9.94 37.51 22.01
CA GLU A 10 11.24 38.20 22.03
C GLU A 10 11.88 38.27 20.63
N GLU A 11 11.44 37.41 19.70
CA GLU A 11 11.97 37.28 18.35
C GLU A 11 11.08 37.97 17.29
N GLU A 12 10.11 38.80 17.71
CA GLU A 12 9.17 39.50 16.82
C GLU A 12 9.89 40.31 15.73
N GLY A 13 11.01 40.98 16.07
CA GLY A 13 11.79 41.75 15.10
C GLY A 13 12.41 40.91 13.97
N LYS A 14 12.76 39.65 14.23
CA LYS A 14 13.25 38.72 13.18
C LYS A 14 12.12 38.35 12.22
N LEU A 15 10.91 38.16 12.74
CA LEU A 15 9.72 37.89 11.94
C LEU A 15 9.33 39.09 11.07
N GLU A 16 9.39 40.31 11.61
CA GLU A 16 9.16 41.55 10.85
C GLU A 16 10.13 41.70 9.68
N ALA A 17 11.42 41.48 9.92
CA ALA A 17 12.42 41.51 8.85
C ALA A 17 12.16 40.45 7.77
N ALA A 18 11.74 39.25 8.16
CA ALA A 18 11.45 38.15 7.24
C ALA A 18 10.23 38.44 6.34
N ILE A 19 9.10 38.90 6.89
CA ILE A 19 7.90 39.22 6.08
C ILE A 19 8.08 40.43 5.16
N ALA A 20 9.06 41.30 5.47
CA ALA A 20 9.44 42.42 4.62
C ALA A 20 10.38 41.98 3.48
N ALA A 21 11.24 40.99 3.72
CA ALA A 21 12.23 40.51 2.76
C ALA A 21 11.66 39.50 1.76
N SER A 22 10.74 38.63 2.19
CA SER A 22 10.20 37.55 1.36
C SER A 22 8.68 37.46 1.47
N ARG A 23 8.05 36.93 0.42
CA ARG A 23 6.62 36.63 0.41
C ARG A 23 6.27 35.43 1.29
N ASN A 24 7.11 34.40 1.23
CA ASN A 24 6.94 33.15 1.96
C ASN A 24 7.77 33.17 3.25
N LEU A 25 7.38 32.31 4.20
CA LEU A 25 8.13 32.06 5.43
C LEU A 25 8.42 30.57 5.60
N LEU A 26 9.65 30.24 5.98
CA LEU A 26 10.03 28.93 6.45
C LEU A 26 10.57 29.07 7.87
N ILE A 27 9.91 28.44 8.84
CA ILE A 27 10.20 28.64 10.26
C ILE A 27 10.50 27.30 10.92
N GLU A 28 11.65 27.23 11.58
CA GLU A 28 11.99 26.13 12.47
C GLU A 28 11.97 26.64 13.92
N ALA A 29 11.12 26.04 14.75
CA ALA A 29 11.01 26.42 16.15
C ALA A 29 10.70 25.20 17.04
N PRO A 30 11.39 25.02 18.19
CA PRO A 30 11.15 23.89 19.09
C PRO A 30 9.68 23.79 19.54
N THR A 31 9.20 22.56 19.80
CA THR A 31 7.83 22.41 20.33
C THR A 31 7.73 23.05 21.71
N GLY A 32 6.59 23.69 22.01
CA GLY A 32 6.38 24.39 23.28
C GLY A 32 6.87 25.85 23.29
N SER A 33 7.61 26.31 22.28
CA SER A 33 8.01 27.73 22.12
C SER A 33 6.85 28.70 21.85
N GLY A 34 5.67 28.17 21.52
CA GLY A 34 4.49 28.96 21.17
C GLY A 34 4.30 29.22 19.67
N LYS A 35 5.03 28.52 18.77
CA LYS A 35 4.98 28.73 17.31
C LYS A 35 3.56 28.78 16.74
N SER A 36 2.72 27.81 17.13
CA SER A 36 1.35 27.62 16.64
C SER A 36 0.36 28.67 17.16
N LEU A 37 0.81 29.52 18.10
CA LEU A 37 0.01 30.58 18.71
C LEU A 37 0.53 31.96 18.31
N PHE A 38 1.83 32.21 18.50
CA PHE A 38 2.43 33.53 18.30
C PHE A 38 2.55 33.89 16.81
N ILE A 39 2.97 32.96 15.96
CA ILE A 39 3.18 33.26 14.53
C ILE A 39 1.85 33.60 13.83
N PRO A 40 0.76 32.81 13.97
CA PRO A 40 -0.53 33.20 13.40
C PRO A 40 -1.06 34.54 13.92
N TYR A 41 -0.86 34.82 15.22
CA TYR A 41 -1.19 36.10 15.82
C TYR A 41 -0.41 37.25 15.20
N PHE A 42 0.90 37.12 15.09
CA PHE A 42 1.78 38.10 14.45
C PHE A 42 1.38 38.36 13.00
N LEU A 43 1.17 37.31 12.21
CA LEU A 43 0.74 37.42 10.81
C LEU A 43 -0.62 38.12 10.70
N SER A 44 -1.56 37.85 11.61
CA SER A 44 -2.89 38.46 11.58
C SER A 44 -2.88 39.98 11.80
N LYS A 45 -1.84 40.52 12.46
CA LYS A 45 -1.65 41.98 12.59
C LYS A 45 -1.09 42.63 11.33
N HIS A 46 -0.37 41.86 10.52
CA HIS A 46 0.34 42.30 9.31
C HIS A 46 -0.42 41.92 8.03
N SER A 47 -1.63 41.38 8.16
CA SER A 47 -2.48 40.86 7.09
C SER A 47 -3.82 41.59 7.13
N LYS A 48 -4.37 41.92 5.96
CA LYS A 48 -5.74 42.49 5.89
C LYS A 48 -6.79 41.39 5.78
N GLY A 49 -6.43 40.25 5.20
CA GLY A 49 -7.30 39.08 5.12
C GLY A 49 -7.05 38.09 6.26
N ARG A 50 -7.59 36.89 6.08
CA ARG A 50 -7.57 35.82 7.08
C ARG A 50 -6.27 35.02 7.04
N VAL A 51 -5.74 34.68 8.20
CA VAL A 51 -4.65 33.70 8.39
C VAL A 51 -5.29 32.34 8.66
N VAL A 52 -5.16 31.42 7.71
CA VAL A 52 -5.64 30.04 7.85
C VAL A 52 -4.49 29.17 8.35
N VAL A 53 -4.67 28.56 9.51
CA VAL A 53 -3.68 27.68 10.13
C VAL A 53 -4.11 26.24 9.97
N LEU A 54 -3.35 25.50 9.16
CA LEU A 54 -3.62 24.10 8.87
C LEU A 54 -2.92 23.21 9.89
N GLN A 55 -3.68 22.28 10.45
CA GLN A 55 -3.23 21.31 11.43
C GLN A 55 -3.52 19.88 10.94
N PRO A 56 -2.71 18.88 11.33
CA PRO A 56 -2.93 17.50 10.92
C PRO A 56 -4.17 16.88 11.58
N ARG A 57 -4.61 17.39 12.75
CA ARG A 57 -5.64 16.75 13.57
C ARG A 57 -6.68 17.75 14.06
N ARG A 58 -7.94 17.29 14.13
CA ARG A 58 -9.06 18.11 14.63
C ARG A 58 -8.88 18.54 16.09
N ILE A 59 -8.46 17.63 16.97
CA ILE A 59 -8.29 17.90 18.40
C ILE A 59 -7.23 18.99 18.61
N ALA A 60 -6.13 18.92 17.86
CA ALA A 60 -5.07 19.92 17.85
C ALA A 60 -5.56 21.31 17.43
N ALA A 61 -6.22 21.39 16.28
CA ALA A 61 -6.79 22.64 15.77
C ALA A 61 -7.79 23.25 16.75
N LEU A 62 -8.67 22.43 17.35
CA LEU A 62 -9.66 22.89 18.31
C LEU A 62 -9.01 23.44 19.58
N ALA A 63 -8.06 22.70 20.16
CA ALA A 63 -7.35 23.12 21.37
C ALA A 63 -6.56 24.42 21.13
N LEU A 64 -5.87 24.54 19.99
CA LEU A 64 -5.15 25.75 19.62
C LEU A 64 -6.09 26.93 19.40
N ALA A 65 -7.22 26.75 18.73
CA ALA A 65 -8.22 27.81 18.53
C ALA A 65 -8.78 28.33 19.87
N GLN A 66 -9.16 27.42 20.77
CA GLN A 66 -9.69 27.78 22.09
C GLN A 66 -8.64 28.49 22.95
N PHE A 67 -7.40 27.99 22.96
CA PHE A 67 -6.33 28.58 23.73
C PHE A 67 -5.91 29.95 23.17
N SER A 68 -5.83 30.07 21.84
CA SER A 68 -5.55 31.33 21.15
C SER A 68 -6.65 32.36 21.42
N ALA A 69 -7.93 32.00 21.35
CA ALA A 69 -9.05 32.89 21.74
C ALA A 69 -8.93 33.35 23.21
N LYS A 70 -8.53 32.45 24.12
CA LYS A 70 -8.28 32.80 25.54
C LYS A 70 -7.14 33.80 25.70
N LEU A 71 -6.05 33.67 24.92
CA LEU A 71 -4.94 34.65 24.91
C LEU A 71 -5.37 36.02 24.36
N HIS A 72 -6.37 36.06 23.47
CA HIS A 72 -7.01 37.29 23.01
C HIS A 72 -8.00 37.89 24.02
N GLY A 73 -8.36 37.16 25.09
CA GLY A 73 -9.36 37.61 26.07
C GLY A 73 -10.80 37.62 25.53
N GLU A 74 -11.11 36.79 24.53
CA GLU A 74 -12.42 36.72 23.88
C GLU A 74 -12.92 35.27 23.74
N PRO A 75 -14.23 35.04 23.51
CA PRO A 75 -14.73 33.72 23.16
C PRO A 75 -14.27 33.32 21.74
N CYS A 76 -14.04 32.02 21.55
CA CYS A 76 -13.79 31.44 20.23
C CYS A 76 -14.95 31.77 19.26
N GLY A 77 -14.63 32.03 18.00
CA GLY A 77 -15.56 32.41 16.94
C GLY A 77 -15.58 33.90 16.60
N LYS A 78 -14.95 34.76 17.42
CA LYS A 78 -14.77 36.18 17.14
C LYS A 78 -13.54 36.41 16.25
N THR A 79 -12.41 36.88 16.78
CA THR A 79 -11.16 37.11 16.03
C THR A 79 -10.46 35.80 15.71
N VAL A 80 -10.50 34.83 16.65
CA VAL A 80 -9.97 33.47 16.47
C VAL A 80 -11.11 32.47 16.36
N GLY A 81 -11.03 31.56 15.38
CA GLY A 81 -12.03 30.52 15.17
C GLY A 81 -11.45 29.21 14.65
N TYR A 82 -12.31 28.22 14.48
CA TYR A 82 -11.96 26.95 13.84
C TYR A 82 -13.04 26.51 12.85
N GLN A 83 -12.66 25.63 11.93
CA GLN A 83 -13.60 25.00 11.02
C GLN A 83 -13.20 23.57 10.67
N PHE A 84 -14.18 22.67 10.83
CA PHE A 84 -14.13 21.27 10.47
C PHE A 84 -15.41 20.89 9.73
N ARG A 85 -15.41 19.70 9.12
CA ARG A 85 -16.54 19.20 8.31
C ARG A 85 -17.91 19.24 9.00
N GLN A 86 -17.95 18.96 10.31
CA GLN A 86 -19.21 18.81 11.08
C GLN A 86 -19.38 19.87 12.17
N ASP A 87 -18.42 20.78 12.31
CA ASP A 87 -18.30 21.65 13.48
C ASP A 87 -17.47 22.88 13.09
N SER A 88 -18.03 24.06 13.29
CA SER A 88 -17.37 25.32 12.94
C SER A 88 -17.71 26.38 13.97
N CYS A 89 -16.73 27.18 14.33
CA CYS A 89 -16.89 28.34 15.20
C CYS A 89 -16.10 29.50 14.58
N LYS A 90 -16.76 30.28 13.71
CA LYS A 90 -16.20 31.44 13.01
C LYS A 90 -17.28 32.48 12.74
N SER A 91 -16.87 33.72 12.50
CA SER A 91 -17.71 34.86 12.13
C SER A 91 -17.05 35.67 11.01
N ALA A 92 -17.72 36.73 10.55
CA ALA A 92 -17.14 37.69 9.62
C ALA A 92 -15.88 38.39 10.19
N ASP A 93 -15.78 38.48 11.53
CA ASP A 93 -14.65 39.11 12.21
C ASP A 93 -13.44 38.18 12.36
N THR A 94 -13.59 36.88 12.08
CA THR A 94 -12.52 35.89 12.27
C THR A 94 -11.33 36.15 11.34
N ARG A 95 -10.19 36.48 11.96
CA ARG A 95 -8.89 36.73 11.33
C ARG A 95 -7.95 35.54 11.40
N ILE A 96 -8.01 34.73 12.45
CA ILE A 96 -7.21 33.50 12.57
C ILE A 96 -8.17 32.31 12.55
N LEU A 97 -8.03 31.43 11.56
CA LEU A 97 -8.91 30.28 11.39
C LEU A 97 -8.10 28.98 11.39
N PHE A 98 -8.32 28.15 12.40
CA PHE A 98 -7.71 26.83 12.48
C PHE A 98 -8.55 25.80 11.73
N GLN A 99 -7.91 25.02 10.86
CA GLN A 99 -8.56 23.95 10.09
C GLN A 99 -7.67 22.71 9.98
N THR A 100 -8.25 21.58 9.56
CA THR A 100 -7.47 20.42 9.13
C THR A 100 -7.13 20.48 7.64
N TYR A 101 -6.02 19.86 7.22
CA TYR A 101 -5.62 19.81 5.79
C TYR A 101 -6.76 19.35 4.87
N GLY A 102 -7.33 18.18 5.14
CA GLY A 102 -8.42 17.65 4.32
C GLY A 102 -9.68 18.52 4.29
N ASN A 103 -10.00 19.26 5.37
CA ASN A 103 -11.13 20.18 5.36
C ASN A 103 -10.86 21.36 4.40
N PHE A 104 -9.69 21.96 4.53
CA PHE A 104 -9.28 23.09 3.70
C PHE A 104 -9.13 22.69 2.21
N LEU A 105 -8.55 21.52 1.94
CA LEU A 105 -8.47 20.94 0.59
C LEU A 105 -9.85 20.80 -0.03
N GLN A 106 -10.83 20.30 0.72
CA GLN A 106 -12.20 20.21 0.22
C GLN A 106 -12.83 21.59 -0.03
N GLU A 107 -12.58 22.60 0.79
CA GLU A 107 -13.06 23.97 0.52
C GLU A 107 -12.45 24.52 -0.78
N LEU A 108 -11.14 24.36 -0.95
CA LEU A 108 -10.41 24.77 -2.13
C LEU A 108 -10.95 24.09 -3.39
N LEU A 109 -11.17 22.77 -3.34
CA LEU A 109 -11.77 21.98 -4.42
C LEU A 109 -13.18 22.44 -4.79
N HIS A 110 -13.92 23.05 -3.85
CA HIS A 110 -15.23 23.68 -4.09
C HIS A 110 -15.14 25.15 -4.54
N GLY A 111 -13.95 25.63 -4.89
CA GLY A 111 -13.71 27.00 -5.34
C GLY A 111 -13.79 28.05 -4.22
N LYS A 112 -13.64 27.64 -2.95
CA LYS A 112 -13.66 28.55 -1.80
C LYS A 112 -12.24 28.77 -1.28
N LEU A 113 -11.65 29.91 -1.61
CA LEU A 113 -10.38 30.36 -1.03
C LEU A 113 -10.59 31.74 -0.38
N ASP A 114 -10.45 31.79 0.94
CA ASP A 114 -10.54 33.02 1.75
C ASP A 114 -9.39 33.02 2.77
N ALA A 115 -8.18 33.24 2.25
CA ALA A 115 -6.94 33.27 3.01
C ALA A 115 -5.96 34.27 2.38
N ASP A 116 -5.38 35.14 3.21
CA ASP A 116 -4.23 35.98 2.86
C ASP A 116 -2.93 35.23 3.19
N TRP A 117 -2.94 34.48 4.30
CA TRP A 117 -1.87 33.57 4.69
C TRP A 117 -2.40 32.15 4.87
N ILE A 118 -1.64 31.18 4.35
CA ILE A 118 -1.82 29.76 4.62
C ILE A 118 -0.60 29.28 5.40
N VAL A 119 -0.86 28.81 6.62
CA VAL A 119 0.16 28.37 7.55
C VAL A 119 0.12 26.84 7.64
N PHE A 120 1.12 26.18 7.08
CA PHE A 120 1.34 24.74 7.22
C PHE A 120 2.08 24.48 8.54
N ASP A 121 1.33 24.21 9.61
CA ASP A 121 1.92 23.90 10.90
C ASP A 121 2.15 22.40 11.08
N GLU A 122 3.20 22.01 11.81
CA GLU A 122 3.59 20.61 11.98
C GLU A 122 3.88 19.90 10.64
N TYR A 123 4.57 20.59 9.72
CA TYR A 123 4.90 20.08 8.38
C TYR A 123 5.59 18.70 8.38
N HIS A 124 6.29 18.36 9.47
CA HIS A 124 6.92 17.06 9.63
C HIS A 124 5.95 15.87 9.69
N GLU A 125 4.64 16.05 9.97
CA GLU A 125 3.68 14.93 9.94
C GLU A 125 3.45 14.37 8.52
N ARG A 126 3.87 15.09 7.46
CA ARG A 126 3.89 14.63 6.05
C ARG A 126 2.61 13.91 5.61
N LYS A 127 1.47 14.57 5.87
CA LYS A 127 0.14 14.12 5.46
C LYS A 127 -0.05 14.25 3.95
N ALA A 128 -0.79 13.33 3.34
CA ALA A 128 -1.00 13.34 1.88
C ALA A 128 -1.73 14.61 1.42
N ASP A 129 -2.78 15.02 2.13
CA ASP A 129 -3.51 16.27 1.87
C ASP A 129 -2.61 17.51 2.03
N MET A 130 -1.69 17.47 3.00
CA MET A 130 -0.73 18.55 3.24
C MET A 130 0.24 18.68 2.06
N ASP A 131 0.84 17.56 1.64
CA ASP A 131 1.77 17.51 0.50
C ASP A 131 1.09 18.00 -0.79
N LEU A 132 -0.18 17.63 -1.02
CA LEU A 132 -0.95 18.08 -2.18
C LEU A 132 -1.27 19.58 -2.12
N LEU A 133 -1.75 20.09 -0.98
CA LEU A 133 -1.98 21.52 -0.79
C LEU A 133 -0.69 22.33 -0.97
N PHE A 134 0.41 21.84 -0.42
CA PHE A 134 1.71 22.49 -0.53
C PHE A 134 2.17 22.57 -1.99
N ALA A 135 2.09 21.46 -2.73
CA ALA A 135 2.38 21.44 -4.18
C ALA A 135 1.50 22.44 -4.96
N TYR A 136 0.21 22.52 -4.63
CA TYR A 136 -0.71 23.45 -5.28
C TYR A 136 -0.33 24.91 -5.06
N PHE A 137 -0.10 25.32 -3.80
CA PHE A 137 0.23 26.71 -3.50
C PHE A 137 1.63 27.11 -3.96
N LEU A 138 2.59 26.18 -4.03
CA LEU A 138 3.88 26.44 -4.67
C LEU A 138 3.72 26.76 -6.16
N ARG A 139 2.95 25.93 -6.89
CA ARG A 139 2.65 26.17 -8.31
C ARG A 139 1.91 27.48 -8.49
N ASP A 140 0.90 27.76 -7.67
CA ASP A 140 0.12 29.00 -7.74
C ASP A 140 0.97 30.24 -7.44
N ALA A 141 1.88 30.15 -6.47
CA ALA A 141 2.79 31.23 -6.12
C ALA A 141 3.75 31.60 -7.27
N ALA A 142 4.10 30.65 -8.14
CA ALA A 142 4.94 30.86 -9.31
C ALA A 142 4.23 31.58 -10.48
N LYS A 143 2.90 31.75 -10.43
CA LYS A 143 2.14 32.38 -11.52
C LYS A 143 2.22 33.91 -11.51
N THR A 144 2.47 34.48 -12.68
CA THR A 144 2.47 35.94 -12.91
C THR A 144 1.04 36.51 -12.82
N GLY A 145 0.80 37.47 -11.94
CA GLY A 145 -0.46 38.24 -11.88
C GLY A 145 -1.62 37.64 -11.06
N ALA A 146 -1.43 36.49 -10.40
CA ALA A 146 -2.44 35.93 -9.49
C ALA A 146 -2.61 36.79 -8.21
N PRO A 147 -3.79 36.85 -7.56
CA PRO A 147 -3.92 37.37 -6.20
C PRO A 147 -3.13 36.47 -5.24
N GLN A 148 -2.06 37.02 -4.65
CA GLN A 148 -0.93 36.23 -4.17
C GLN A 148 -1.04 35.80 -2.69
N THR A 149 -1.84 34.77 -2.41
CA THR A 149 -1.89 34.11 -1.08
C THR A 149 -0.47 33.76 -0.61
N ARG A 150 -0.11 34.10 0.62
CA ARG A 150 1.25 33.87 1.17
C ARG A 150 1.33 32.55 1.93
N ILE A 151 2.50 31.93 1.90
CA ILE A 151 2.72 30.61 2.51
C ILE A 151 3.68 30.76 3.69
N ALA A 152 3.31 30.19 4.84
CA ALA A 152 4.22 29.97 5.94
C ALA A 152 4.30 28.46 6.26
N VAL A 153 5.50 27.91 6.29
CA VAL A 153 5.74 26.53 6.73
C VAL A 153 6.43 26.55 8.08
N MET A 154 5.87 25.83 9.05
CA MET A 154 6.38 25.79 10.42
C MET A 154 6.56 24.34 10.88
N SER A 155 7.70 24.02 11.48
CA SER A 155 7.93 22.71 12.08
C SER A 155 9.00 22.78 13.17
N ALA A 156 9.00 21.76 14.04
CA ALA A 156 10.07 21.57 15.02
C ALA A 156 11.35 20.97 14.41
N ALA A 157 11.25 20.31 13.26
CA ALA A 157 12.37 19.75 12.51
C ALA A 157 12.01 19.71 11.03
N LEU A 158 12.91 20.21 10.18
CA LEU A 158 12.69 20.38 8.74
C LEU A 158 13.86 19.77 7.95
N ASN A 159 13.55 19.21 6.78
CA ASN A 159 14.55 19.07 5.73
C ASN A 159 14.77 20.46 5.11
N ARG A 160 15.69 21.24 5.70
CA ARG A 160 15.86 22.66 5.39
C ARG A 160 16.16 22.87 3.91
N ASP A 161 17.13 22.14 3.36
CA ASP A 161 17.60 22.36 2.00
C ASP A 161 16.48 22.18 0.96
N GLU A 162 15.65 21.14 1.12
CA GLU A 162 14.51 20.88 0.23
C GLU A 162 13.48 22.02 0.26
N LEU A 163 13.11 22.46 1.47
CA LEU A 163 12.05 23.47 1.64
C LEU A 163 12.54 24.90 1.36
N GLU A 164 13.80 25.21 1.65
CA GLU A 164 14.39 26.49 1.28
C GLU A 164 14.39 26.67 -0.23
N ASN A 165 14.75 25.63 -0.97
CA ASN A 165 14.72 25.63 -2.44
C ASN A 165 13.29 25.70 -2.99
N ALA A 166 12.35 24.95 -2.40
CA ALA A 166 10.97 24.93 -2.87
C ALA A 166 10.23 26.26 -2.66
N LEU A 167 10.48 26.93 -1.53
CA LEU A 167 9.83 28.21 -1.18
C LEU A 167 10.59 29.46 -1.61
N ASP A 168 11.81 29.29 -2.11
CA ASP A 168 12.78 30.35 -2.39
C ASP A 168 12.96 31.31 -1.20
N VAL A 169 13.18 30.74 -0.01
CA VAL A 169 13.35 31.51 1.24
C VAL A 169 14.30 30.78 2.18
N LYS A 170 15.09 31.54 2.94
CA LYS A 170 15.94 30.98 4.00
C LYS A 170 15.12 30.58 5.23
N CYS A 171 15.48 29.46 5.84
CA CYS A 171 14.84 28.99 7.06
C CYS A 171 15.17 29.92 8.24
N LEU A 172 14.13 30.46 8.86
CA LEU A 172 14.22 31.26 10.06
C LEU A 172 14.14 30.37 11.29
N GLN A 173 15.27 30.21 11.97
CA GLN A 173 15.32 29.52 13.27
C GLN A 173 14.89 30.47 14.38
N LEU A 174 13.85 30.09 15.12
CA LEU A 174 13.30 30.90 16.20
C LEU A 174 13.21 30.11 17.51
N GLY A 175 13.50 30.81 18.60
CA GLY A 175 13.43 30.27 19.96
C GLY A 175 14.50 29.22 20.25
N HIS A 176 14.47 28.71 21.48
CA HIS A 176 15.33 27.63 21.97
C HIS A 176 14.52 26.66 22.83
N PRO A 177 14.96 25.39 23.01
CA PRO A 177 14.36 24.51 24.00
C PRO A 177 14.30 25.21 25.37
N LEU A 178 13.15 25.13 26.04
CA LEU A 178 12.95 25.82 27.31
C LEU A 178 13.68 25.12 28.46
N TYR A 179 13.64 23.78 28.48
CA TYR A 179 14.27 22.97 29.52
C TYR A 179 14.91 21.69 28.95
N PRO A 180 16.04 21.23 29.53
CA PRO A 180 16.68 19.97 29.13
C PRO A 180 15.82 18.75 29.49
N VAL A 181 15.95 17.70 28.67
CA VAL A 181 15.34 16.38 28.91
C VAL A 181 16.45 15.34 29.04
N GLN A 182 16.49 14.65 30.18
CA GLN A 182 17.38 13.50 30.37
C GLN A 182 16.82 12.27 29.65
N ILE A 183 17.60 11.68 28.74
CA ILE A 183 17.23 10.46 28.02
C ILE A 183 17.83 9.24 28.73
N ILE A 184 17.01 8.23 28.99
CA ILE A 184 17.43 6.94 29.56
C ILE A 184 16.98 5.82 28.62
N ASN A 185 17.92 5.09 28.04
CA ASN A 185 17.62 3.89 27.26
C ASN A 185 17.48 2.67 28.19
N GLN A 186 16.27 2.11 28.25
CA GLN A 186 15.93 0.93 29.02
C GLN A 186 15.88 -0.28 28.07
N THR A 187 16.95 -1.07 28.06
CA THR A 187 16.99 -2.35 27.31
C THR A 187 15.94 -3.32 27.85
N PRO A 188 14.99 -3.81 27.03
CA PRO A 188 13.98 -4.78 27.47
C PRO A 188 14.60 -6.11 27.92
N ALA A 189 14.02 -6.73 28.95
CA ALA A 189 14.53 -7.98 29.55
C ALA A 189 14.51 -9.17 28.58
N THR A 190 13.65 -9.15 27.56
CA THR A 190 13.53 -10.20 26.53
C THR A 190 14.61 -10.13 25.45
N GLY A 191 15.51 -9.13 25.49
CA GLY A 191 16.65 -8.99 24.56
C GLY A 191 16.29 -8.65 23.11
N ASN A 192 15.01 -8.69 22.75
CA ASN A 192 14.48 -8.44 21.41
C ASN A 192 13.43 -7.32 21.42
N SER A 193 13.24 -6.72 20.25
CA SER A 193 12.29 -5.65 19.94
C SER A 193 10.88 -5.85 20.54
N LEU A 194 10.31 -4.77 21.10
CA LEU A 194 8.95 -4.74 21.66
C LEU A 194 7.83 -4.76 20.61
N VAL A 195 8.15 -4.86 19.32
CA VAL A 195 7.16 -4.86 18.21
C VAL A 195 6.09 -5.94 18.36
N SER A 196 6.41 -7.09 18.96
CA SER A 196 5.42 -8.15 19.24
C SER A 196 4.46 -7.82 20.38
N GLY A 197 4.76 -6.78 21.18
CA GLY A 197 3.98 -6.36 22.34
C GLY A 197 4.14 -7.25 23.59
N VAL A 198 4.94 -8.32 23.51
CA VAL A 198 5.14 -9.27 24.62
C VAL A 198 6.04 -8.64 25.69
N GLY A 199 5.56 -8.59 26.94
CA GLY A 199 6.30 -8.04 28.09
C GLY A 199 6.30 -6.51 28.17
N LEU A 200 5.59 -5.82 27.28
CA LEU A 200 5.52 -4.35 27.23
C LEU A 200 5.01 -3.73 28.54
N ASP A 201 3.98 -4.33 29.12
CA ASP A 201 3.39 -3.95 30.40
C ASP A 201 4.38 -4.02 31.56
N ALA A 202 5.17 -5.09 31.64
CA ALA A 202 6.22 -5.23 32.66
C ALA A 202 7.33 -4.16 32.51
N GLU A 203 7.72 -3.85 31.26
CA GLU A 203 8.72 -2.81 30.98
C GLU A 203 8.22 -1.40 31.28
N VAL A 204 6.95 -1.12 30.98
CA VAL A 204 6.29 0.14 31.36
C VAL A 204 6.25 0.28 32.88
N VAL A 205 5.85 -0.76 33.62
CA VAL A 205 5.85 -0.73 35.09
C VAL A 205 7.26 -0.50 35.64
N ARG A 206 8.29 -1.10 35.05
CA ARG A 206 9.70 -0.88 35.45
C ARG A 206 10.14 0.57 35.23
N ALA A 207 9.76 1.17 34.10
CA ALA A 207 10.05 2.57 33.81
C ALA A 207 9.31 3.50 34.79
N LEU A 208 8.02 3.27 35.03
CA LEU A 208 7.22 4.05 35.99
C LEU A 208 7.77 3.97 37.42
N ARG A 209 8.21 2.78 37.87
CA ARG A 209 8.89 2.63 39.18
C ARG A 209 10.18 3.45 39.25
N THR A 210 10.91 3.56 38.15
CA THR A 210 12.13 4.37 38.08
C THR A 210 11.81 5.85 38.21
N LEU A 211 10.82 6.34 37.46
CA LEU A 211 10.36 7.74 37.57
C LEU A 211 9.82 8.05 38.97
N TYR A 212 9.03 7.15 39.54
CA TYR A 212 8.48 7.27 40.90
C TYR A 212 9.57 7.40 41.96
N ARG A 213 10.54 6.48 41.97
CA ARG A 213 11.64 6.47 42.97
C ARG A 213 12.51 7.72 42.94
N ASN A 214 12.59 8.38 41.79
CA ASN A 214 13.37 9.61 41.61
C ASN A 214 12.53 10.88 41.76
N ASN A 215 11.23 10.78 42.08
CA ASN A 215 10.28 11.90 42.15
C ASN A 215 10.13 12.69 40.83
N ILE A 216 10.31 12.04 39.67
CA ILE A 216 10.21 12.66 38.33
C ILE A 216 8.93 12.16 37.64
N TRP A 217 7.77 12.36 38.28
CA TRP A 217 6.53 11.72 37.82
C TRP A 217 5.24 12.51 38.12
N GLN A 218 5.34 13.85 38.24
CA GLN A 218 4.18 14.72 38.44
C GLN A 218 3.11 14.48 37.36
N THR A 219 3.49 14.59 36.09
CA THR A 219 2.69 14.07 34.99
C THR A 219 3.60 13.25 34.08
N THR A 220 3.23 12.00 33.85
CA THR A 220 3.97 11.06 32.99
C THR A 220 3.14 10.69 31.77
N LEU A 221 3.71 10.84 30.57
CA LEU A 221 3.10 10.33 29.33
C LEU A 221 3.70 8.97 28.97
N VAL A 222 2.86 7.99 28.66
CA VAL A 222 3.29 6.64 28.26
C VAL A 222 2.80 6.35 26.84
N PHE A 223 3.71 6.36 25.86
CA PHE A 223 3.39 6.14 24.45
C PHE A 223 3.32 4.66 24.10
N LEU A 224 2.16 4.22 23.61
CA LEU A 224 1.81 2.82 23.32
C LEU A 224 1.14 2.70 21.93
N PRO A 225 1.23 1.54 21.25
CA PRO A 225 0.78 1.42 19.87
C PRO A 225 -0.74 1.37 19.70
N GLY A 226 -1.52 1.10 20.75
CA GLY A 226 -2.98 1.07 20.63
C GLY A 226 -3.74 0.75 21.90
N LYS A 227 -5.09 0.74 21.79
CA LYS A 227 -6.02 0.60 22.91
C LYS A 227 -5.81 -0.67 23.75
N ALA A 228 -5.56 -1.81 23.10
CA ALA A 228 -5.36 -3.07 23.80
C ALA A 228 -4.11 -3.03 24.69
N GLU A 229 -3.02 -2.44 24.19
CA GLU A 229 -1.78 -2.24 24.94
C GLU A 229 -1.96 -1.22 26.07
N ILE A 230 -2.67 -0.13 25.80
CA ILE A 230 -3.03 0.91 26.79
C ILE A 230 -3.76 0.28 27.98
N ALA A 231 -4.84 -0.47 27.73
CA ALA A 231 -5.62 -1.11 28.78
C ALA A 231 -4.77 -2.10 29.61
N ARG A 232 -3.93 -2.92 28.96
CA ARG A 232 -3.03 -3.85 29.67
C ARG A 232 -2.02 -3.12 30.55
N CYS A 233 -1.36 -2.10 30.01
CA CYS A 233 -0.35 -1.33 30.76
C CYS A 233 -0.97 -0.52 31.90
N HIS A 234 -2.18 0.02 31.70
CA HIS A 234 -2.94 0.70 32.73
C HIS A 234 -3.22 -0.25 33.89
N THR A 235 -3.86 -1.40 33.63
CA THR A 235 -4.14 -2.39 34.69
C THR A 235 -2.88 -2.81 35.42
N ALA A 236 -1.80 -3.14 34.69
CA ALA A 236 -0.54 -3.55 35.30
C ALA A 236 0.10 -2.45 36.17
N ALA A 237 0.04 -1.18 35.75
CA ALA A 237 0.55 -0.06 36.52
C ALA A 237 -0.29 0.22 37.78
N ALA A 238 -1.61 0.16 37.65
CA ALA A 238 -2.54 0.33 38.77
C ALA A 238 -2.33 -0.76 39.84
N GLU A 239 -2.14 -2.02 39.44
CA GLU A 239 -1.83 -3.13 40.34
C GLU A 239 -0.44 -2.99 40.98
N ALA A 240 0.57 -2.59 40.21
CA ALA A 240 1.96 -2.57 40.65
C ALA A 240 2.35 -1.38 41.53
N LEU A 241 1.69 -0.22 41.36
CA LEU A 241 1.97 1.02 42.09
C LEU A 241 0.86 1.38 43.08
N GLY A 242 -0.38 0.93 42.84
CA GLY A 242 -1.55 1.29 43.63
C GLY A 242 -2.19 2.61 43.19
N ASN A 243 -3.53 2.64 43.14
CA ASN A 243 -4.32 3.81 42.72
C ASN A 243 -4.17 5.04 43.63
N ASN A 244 -3.65 4.87 44.85
CA ASN A 244 -3.41 6.00 45.76
C ASN A 244 -2.14 6.78 45.38
N CYS A 245 -1.22 6.16 44.66
CA CYS A 245 0.08 6.76 44.35
C CYS A 245 -0.02 7.76 43.18
N ALA A 246 -0.81 7.46 42.14
CA ALA A 246 -1.08 8.37 41.02
C ALA A 246 -2.49 8.17 40.46
N GLU A 247 -2.98 9.16 39.73
CA GLU A 247 -4.15 9.02 38.86
C GLU A 247 -3.73 8.41 37.52
N PHE A 248 -4.34 7.29 37.13
CA PHE A 248 -4.09 6.63 35.85
C PHE A 248 -5.20 6.99 34.85
N LEU A 249 -4.82 7.57 33.71
CA LEU A 249 -5.74 7.98 32.65
C LEU A 249 -5.33 7.37 31.31
N GLU A 250 -6.29 7.21 30.42
CA GLU A 250 -6.08 6.73 29.05
C GLU A 250 -6.36 7.87 28.07
N LEU A 251 -5.57 7.98 26.99
CA LEU A 251 -5.75 8.96 25.92
C LEU A 251 -5.58 8.31 24.54
N TYR A 252 -6.70 8.01 23.88
CA TYR A 252 -6.72 7.48 22.51
C TYR A 252 -7.94 7.97 21.72
N GLY A 253 -7.97 7.72 20.40
CA GLY A 253 -9.03 8.21 19.52
C GLY A 253 -10.40 7.64 19.87
N GLY A 254 -11.46 8.46 19.75
CA GLY A 254 -12.85 8.05 20.01
C GLY A 254 -13.26 8.04 21.50
N GLN A 255 -12.49 8.69 22.37
CA GLN A 255 -12.87 8.93 23.77
C GLN A 255 -13.88 10.09 23.91
N ASP A 256 -14.64 10.08 25.00
CA ASP A 256 -15.57 11.16 25.32
C ASP A 256 -14.84 12.47 25.69
N ARG A 257 -15.59 13.57 25.59
CA ARG A 257 -15.06 14.92 25.83
C ARG A 257 -14.67 15.13 27.30
N GLU A 258 -15.42 14.54 28.23
CA GLU A 258 -15.17 14.69 29.66
C GLU A 258 -13.82 14.08 30.07
N THR A 259 -13.47 12.89 29.57
CA THR A 259 -12.16 12.26 29.80
C THR A 259 -11.04 13.10 29.19
N GLN A 260 -11.26 13.68 28.00
CA GLN A 260 -10.28 14.57 27.37
C GLN A 260 -10.07 15.85 28.18
N ASP A 261 -11.13 16.51 28.63
CA ASP A 261 -11.05 17.74 29.42
C ASP A 261 -10.27 17.50 30.72
N ARG A 262 -10.51 16.36 31.41
CA ARG A 262 -9.76 15.95 32.61
C ARG A 262 -8.25 15.86 32.38
N ILE A 263 -7.80 15.44 31.20
CA ILE A 263 -6.36 15.33 30.88
C ILE A 263 -5.69 16.71 30.84
N PHE A 264 -6.43 17.75 30.47
CA PHE A 264 -5.93 19.13 30.37
C PHE A 264 -6.00 19.91 31.67
N GLU A 265 -6.68 19.39 32.69
CA GLU A 265 -6.73 20.01 34.01
C GLU A 265 -5.35 20.02 34.67
N VAL A 266 -5.01 21.16 35.27
CA VAL A 266 -3.80 21.29 36.10
C VAL A 266 -4.10 20.66 37.46
N THR A 267 -3.27 19.71 37.87
CA THR A 267 -3.40 19.00 39.14
C THR A 267 -2.05 18.91 39.86
N GLU A 268 -2.09 18.90 41.20
CA GLU A 268 -0.93 18.63 42.05
C GLU A 268 -0.73 17.12 42.29
N ARG A 269 -1.78 16.32 42.11
CA ARG A 269 -1.71 14.87 42.26
C ARG A 269 -0.90 14.26 41.11
N PRO A 270 0.08 13.37 41.38
CA PRO A 270 0.78 12.65 40.33
C PRO A 270 -0.17 11.94 39.37
N ARG A 271 0.12 12.00 38.08
CA ARG A 271 -0.72 11.43 37.03
C ARG A 271 0.10 10.69 35.99
N VAL A 272 -0.42 9.56 35.52
CA VAL A 272 0.14 8.78 34.42
C VAL A 272 -0.91 8.66 33.32
N ILE A 273 -0.57 9.13 32.12
CA ILE A 273 -1.46 9.12 30.96
C ILE A 273 -0.92 8.14 29.92
N PHE A 274 -1.65 7.05 29.69
CA PHE A 274 -1.35 6.07 28.66
C PHE A 274 -1.95 6.50 27.33
N THR A 275 -1.13 6.70 26.32
CA THR A 275 -1.55 7.35 25.07
C THR A 275 -0.95 6.74 23.83
N THR A 276 -1.61 6.92 22.69
CA THR A 276 -1.01 6.66 21.37
C THR A 276 -0.18 7.86 20.92
N ASN A 277 0.16 7.94 19.64
CA ASN A 277 0.76 9.14 19.04
C ASN A 277 -0.13 10.40 19.12
N ILE A 278 -1.33 10.36 19.72
CA ILE A 278 -2.20 11.54 19.92
C ILE A 278 -1.51 12.64 20.72
N ALA A 279 -0.74 12.29 21.76
CA ALA A 279 0.00 13.26 22.56
C ALA A 279 1.38 13.63 21.97
N GLU A 280 1.76 13.02 20.85
CA GLU A 280 3.09 13.20 20.23
C GLU A 280 3.26 14.60 19.66
N THR A 281 2.20 15.14 19.06
CA THR A 281 2.15 16.43 18.37
C THR A 281 0.93 17.22 18.81
N SER A 282 1.06 18.54 18.83
CA SER A 282 -0.05 19.51 18.90
C SER A 282 -0.98 19.51 20.13
N ILE A 283 -0.84 18.57 21.06
CA ILE A 283 -1.53 18.56 22.35
C ILE A 283 -0.54 18.94 23.46
N THR A 284 -0.91 19.91 24.29
CA THR A 284 -0.11 20.36 25.43
C THR A 284 -0.77 19.90 26.73
N VAL A 285 -0.24 18.82 27.29
CA VAL A 285 -0.59 18.38 28.64
C VAL A 285 0.23 19.20 29.65
N PRO A 286 -0.39 19.74 30.71
CA PRO A 286 0.33 20.54 31.70
C PRO A 286 1.26 19.69 32.58
N ASN A 287 2.36 20.29 33.03
CA ASN A 287 3.29 19.75 34.04
C ASN A 287 3.88 18.36 33.72
N VAL A 288 4.08 18.03 32.43
CA VAL A 288 4.73 16.77 32.03
C VAL A 288 6.20 16.81 32.47
N THR A 289 6.57 15.89 33.38
CA THR A 289 7.94 15.69 33.87
C THR A 289 8.55 14.40 33.36
N GLY A 290 7.72 13.41 33.04
CA GLY A 290 8.14 12.07 32.64
C GLY A 290 7.57 11.68 31.28
N VAL A 291 8.37 10.98 30.48
CA VAL A 291 7.91 10.27 29.28
C VAL A 291 8.40 8.83 29.36
N VAL A 292 7.55 7.88 29.02
CA VAL A 292 7.89 6.48 28.77
C VAL A 292 7.50 6.17 27.33
N ASP A 293 8.47 5.83 26.48
CA ASP A 293 8.23 5.58 25.06
C ASP A 293 8.48 4.11 24.72
N SER A 294 7.46 3.44 24.19
CA SER A 294 7.57 2.06 23.71
C SER A 294 8.38 1.92 22.42
N GLY A 295 8.60 3.02 21.68
CA GLY A 295 9.37 3.02 20.44
C GLY A 295 8.64 2.39 19.25
N ILE A 296 7.34 2.11 19.42
CA ILE A 296 6.50 1.47 18.41
C ILE A 296 5.18 2.24 18.26
N GLU A 297 4.57 2.09 17.09
CA GLU A 297 3.25 2.62 16.79
C GLU A 297 2.47 1.68 15.90
N ARG A 298 1.14 1.84 15.85
CA ARG A 298 0.27 1.09 14.95
C ARG A 298 -0.20 2.01 13.83
N VAL A 299 0.22 1.68 12.61
CA VAL A 299 -0.11 2.43 11.39
C VAL A 299 -0.96 1.60 10.46
N SER A 300 -1.87 2.26 9.74
CA SER A 300 -2.64 1.65 8.66
C SER A 300 -1.87 1.82 7.37
N ILE A 301 -1.50 0.71 6.73
CA ILE A 301 -0.73 0.70 5.48
C ILE A 301 -1.53 -0.06 4.44
N TYR A 302 -1.62 0.50 3.24
CA TYR A 302 -2.18 -0.17 2.09
C TYR A 302 -1.23 -1.27 1.59
N ASP A 303 -1.76 -2.49 1.48
CA ASP A 303 -1.01 -3.66 0.99
C ASP A 303 -1.34 -3.91 -0.50
N ASP A 304 -0.35 -3.72 -1.36
CA ASP A 304 -0.52 -3.83 -2.81
C ASP A 304 -0.88 -5.22 -3.30
N SER A 305 -0.44 -6.26 -2.57
CA SER A 305 -0.68 -7.66 -2.94
C SER A 305 -2.11 -8.09 -2.61
N GLU A 306 -2.64 -7.57 -1.50
CA GLU A 306 -3.94 -7.94 -0.95
C GLU A 306 -5.05 -6.93 -1.28
N LYS A 307 -4.69 -5.73 -1.79
CA LYS A 307 -5.59 -4.61 -2.10
C LYS A 307 -6.46 -4.17 -0.91
N VAL A 308 -5.91 -4.25 0.30
CA VAL A 308 -6.58 -3.87 1.55
C VAL A 308 -5.66 -3.09 2.48
N ASN A 309 -6.26 -2.30 3.36
CA ASN A 309 -5.53 -1.67 4.45
C ASN A 309 -5.25 -2.68 5.57
N VAL A 310 -4.00 -2.72 6.01
CA VAL A 310 -3.52 -3.58 7.08
C VAL A 310 -2.99 -2.72 8.22
N LEU A 311 -3.44 -3.00 9.44
CA LEU A 311 -2.85 -2.40 10.64
C LEU A 311 -1.56 -3.15 11.00
N ARG A 312 -0.42 -2.47 10.87
CA ARG A 312 0.90 -3.01 11.25
C ARG A 312 1.44 -2.25 12.46
N THR A 313 2.03 -2.98 13.39
CA THR A 313 2.79 -2.36 14.49
C THR A 313 4.24 -2.28 14.03
N LEU A 314 4.79 -1.07 13.95
CA LEU A 314 6.14 -0.80 13.43
C LEU A 314 6.95 0.04 14.43
N PRO A 315 8.29 -0.01 14.38
CA PRO A 315 9.14 0.96 15.06
C PRO A 315 8.86 2.38 14.58
N ILE A 316 8.91 3.34 15.49
CA ILE A 316 8.83 4.77 15.15
C ILE A 316 10.14 5.28 14.56
N SER A 317 10.11 6.46 13.92
CA SER A 317 11.34 7.15 13.54
C SER A 317 12.02 7.83 14.74
N MET A 318 13.31 8.11 14.60
CA MET A 318 14.06 8.92 15.57
C MET A 318 13.47 10.32 15.74
N GLN A 319 12.95 10.90 14.66
CA GLN A 319 12.26 12.18 14.71
C GLN A 319 11.00 12.12 15.60
N ASN A 320 10.20 11.05 15.50
CA ASN A 320 9.07 10.81 16.40
C ASN A 320 9.54 10.66 17.86
N ALA A 321 10.60 9.87 18.10
CA ALA A 321 11.13 9.64 19.44
C ALA A 321 11.63 10.93 20.12
N ILE A 322 12.27 11.82 19.37
CA ILE A 322 12.73 13.14 19.85
C ILE A 322 11.52 14.00 20.24
N GLN A 323 10.46 14.03 19.42
CA GLN A 323 9.26 14.80 19.71
C GLN A 323 8.50 14.28 20.94
N ARG A 324 8.38 12.96 21.08
CA ARG A 324 7.80 12.31 22.27
C ARG A 324 8.59 12.66 23.52
N SER A 325 9.90 12.50 23.48
CA SER A 325 10.80 12.81 24.60
C SER A 325 10.70 14.29 25.02
N GLY A 326 10.66 15.20 24.03
CA GLY A 326 10.55 16.64 24.22
C GLY A 326 9.28 17.11 24.94
N ARG A 327 8.26 16.25 25.09
CA ARG A 327 7.04 16.58 25.87
C ARG A 327 7.34 16.84 27.34
N SER A 328 8.38 16.22 27.91
CA SER A 328 8.77 16.40 29.31
C SER A 328 9.65 17.64 29.58
N GLY A 329 10.13 18.33 28.54
CA GLY A 329 11.05 19.48 28.65
C GLY A 329 10.41 20.85 28.40
N ARG A 330 9.09 20.97 28.62
CA ARG A 330 8.33 22.17 28.24
C ARG A 330 8.26 23.22 29.34
N THR A 331 7.94 22.79 30.57
CA THR A 331 7.70 23.70 31.70
C THR A 331 8.79 23.62 32.76
N GLN A 332 9.55 22.53 32.78
CA GLN A 332 10.65 22.26 33.71
C GLN A 332 11.56 21.17 33.14
N ASN A 333 12.66 20.86 33.84
CA ASN A 333 13.55 19.76 33.47
C ASN A 333 12.78 18.43 33.45
N GLY A 334 12.97 17.65 32.38
CA GLY A 334 12.22 16.41 32.14
C GLY A 334 13.10 15.17 32.10
N CYS A 335 12.46 14.01 32.16
CA CYS A 335 13.09 12.71 31.90
C CYS A 335 12.26 11.90 30.91
N ALA A 336 12.92 11.29 29.93
CA ALA A 336 12.31 10.35 28.99
C ALA A 336 13.01 8.99 29.07
N ILE A 337 12.25 7.94 29.41
CA ILE A 337 12.69 6.55 29.40
C ILE A 337 12.24 5.93 28.08
N ARG A 338 13.21 5.53 27.26
CA ARG A 338 13.03 4.87 25.97
C ARG A 338 13.15 3.36 26.17
N LEU A 339 12.10 2.60 25.87
CA LEU A 339 12.05 1.15 26.10
C LEU A 339 12.81 0.35 25.02
N TRP A 340 13.98 0.83 24.61
CA TRP A 340 14.88 0.19 23.66
C TRP A 340 16.33 0.51 23.99
N SER A 341 17.24 -0.35 23.51
CA SER A 341 18.69 -0.17 23.66
C SER A 341 19.24 0.88 22.70
N GLU A 342 20.38 1.50 23.04
CA GLU A 342 21.10 2.40 22.12
C GLU A 342 21.50 1.72 20.79
N GLU A 343 21.74 0.41 20.80
CA GLU A 343 22.03 -0.35 19.58
C GLU A 343 20.80 -0.44 18.67
N SER A 344 19.62 -0.66 19.25
CA SER A 344 18.35 -0.67 18.52
C SER A 344 18.03 0.70 17.93
N GLU A 345 18.36 1.77 18.66
CA GLU A 345 18.16 3.16 18.22
C GLU A 345 18.85 3.45 16.89
N LYS A 346 20.09 2.94 16.71
CA LYS A 346 20.86 3.09 15.46
C LYS A 346 20.20 2.45 14.24
N ARG A 347 19.28 1.49 14.44
CA ARG A 347 18.55 0.81 13.36
C ARG A 347 17.18 1.44 13.09
N MET A 348 16.75 2.43 13.88
CA MET A 348 15.48 3.10 13.67
C MET A 348 15.53 4.00 12.43
N PRO A 349 14.40 4.14 11.70
CA PRO A 349 14.27 5.13 10.64
C PRO A 349 14.60 6.53 11.18
N GLN A 350 15.31 7.35 10.40
CA GLN A 350 15.71 8.68 10.88
C GLN A 350 14.61 9.73 10.67
N GLY A 351 13.98 9.73 9.49
CA GLY A 351 12.91 10.66 9.13
C GLY A 351 11.51 10.04 9.19
N ILE A 352 10.51 10.91 9.21
CA ILE A 352 9.10 10.51 9.13
C ILE A 352 8.78 10.00 7.72
N VAL A 353 8.12 8.85 7.63
CA VAL A 353 7.67 8.26 6.35
C VAL A 353 6.43 9.01 5.88
N PRO A 354 6.44 9.64 4.69
CA PRO A 354 5.28 10.35 4.16
C PRO A 354 4.06 9.45 3.97
N GLU A 355 2.88 9.96 4.29
CA GLU A 355 1.61 9.22 4.21
C GLU A 355 1.25 8.82 2.77
N VAL A 356 1.69 9.61 1.78
CA VAL A 356 1.51 9.30 0.35
C VAL A 356 2.10 7.94 -0.05
N LEU A 357 3.12 7.46 0.67
CA LEU A 357 3.73 6.13 0.44
C LEU A 357 2.96 4.99 1.12
N GLN A 358 1.98 5.29 1.98
CA GLN A 358 1.29 4.32 2.82
C GLN A 358 -0.18 4.13 2.45
N ILE A 359 -0.75 5.00 1.62
CA ILE A 359 -2.17 4.98 1.22
C ILE A 359 -2.37 4.39 -0.17
N GLU A 360 -3.64 4.06 -0.46
CA GLU A 360 -4.13 3.85 -1.82
C GLU A 360 -4.38 5.24 -2.46
N PRO A 361 -3.79 5.56 -3.63
CA PRO A 361 -3.71 6.93 -4.12
C PRO A 361 -4.90 7.39 -4.98
N SER A 362 -5.94 6.59 -5.23
CA SER A 362 -7.02 6.97 -6.16
C SER A 362 -7.74 8.27 -5.77
N GLU A 363 -8.05 8.45 -4.48
CA GLU A 363 -8.66 9.70 -3.99
C GLU A 363 -7.72 10.90 -4.19
N LEU A 364 -6.46 10.75 -3.81
CA LEU A 364 -5.44 11.79 -3.93
C LEU A 364 -5.19 12.19 -5.40
N LEU A 365 -5.16 11.22 -6.31
CA LEU A 365 -4.96 11.45 -7.74
C LEU A 365 -6.14 12.20 -8.37
N LEU A 366 -7.38 11.86 -8.02
CA LEU A 366 -8.54 12.59 -8.50
C LEU A 366 -8.55 14.05 -7.99
N GLN A 367 -8.21 14.26 -6.71
CA GLN A 367 -8.08 15.60 -6.13
C GLN A 367 -6.97 16.41 -6.79
N LYS A 368 -5.81 15.77 -7.06
CA LYS A 368 -4.70 16.38 -7.79
C LYS A 368 -5.12 16.82 -9.18
N ALA A 369 -5.78 15.95 -9.95
CA ALA A 369 -6.27 16.28 -11.29
C ALA A 369 -7.33 17.40 -11.27
N ALA A 370 -8.16 17.47 -10.23
CA ALA A 370 -9.11 18.56 -10.03
C ALA A 370 -8.40 19.90 -9.76
N LEU A 371 -7.38 19.92 -8.90
CA LEU A 371 -6.58 21.13 -8.67
C LEU A 371 -5.78 21.55 -9.90
N GLU A 372 -5.37 20.59 -10.73
CA GLU A 372 -4.72 20.85 -12.02
C GLU A 372 -5.66 21.55 -13.01
N SER A 373 -6.94 21.17 -13.04
CA SER A 373 -7.93 21.76 -13.97
C SER A 373 -8.48 23.11 -13.55
N MET A 374 -8.22 23.57 -12.32
CA MET A 374 -8.58 24.91 -11.85
C MET A 374 -7.81 26.04 -12.57
N ASP A 375 -6.87 25.72 -13.45
CA ASP A 375 -6.16 26.70 -14.27
C ASP A 375 -6.99 27.14 -15.50
N PRO A 376 -7.21 28.45 -15.75
CA PRO A 376 -7.94 28.94 -16.91
C PRO A 376 -7.31 28.57 -18.27
N ILE A 377 -6.02 28.21 -18.30
CA ILE A 377 -5.25 27.92 -19.51
C ILE A 377 -5.46 26.47 -20.00
N SER A 378 -5.95 25.57 -19.15
CA SER A 378 -6.16 24.15 -19.46
C SER A 378 -7.63 23.82 -19.71
N ARG A 379 -8.24 24.44 -20.71
CA ARG A 379 -9.51 23.95 -21.27
C ARG A 379 -9.27 22.75 -22.20
N PRO A 380 -10.25 21.83 -22.35
CA PRO A 380 -10.01 20.42 -22.71
C PRO A 380 -9.75 20.13 -24.19
N THR A 381 -9.56 21.14 -25.03
CA THR A 381 -9.57 20.97 -26.50
C THR A 381 -8.20 20.93 -27.16
N ASP A 382 -7.14 21.39 -26.49
CA ASP A 382 -5.79 21.31 -27.03
C ASP A 382 -4.93 20.43 -26.12
N SER A 383 -4.23 19.48 -26.73
CA SER A 383 -3.31 18.54 -26.10
C SER A 383 -2.59 19.16 -24.89
N PHE A 384 -2.86 18.62 -23.69
CA PHE A 384 -2.21 19.01 -22.44
C PHE A 384 -0.69 18.99 -22.62
N GLN A 385 -0.09 20.15 -22.90
CA GLN A 385 1.35 20.31 -22.98
C GLN A 385 1.92 20.43 -21.56
N GLY A 386 2.55 19.34 -21.10
CA GLY A 386 3.71 19.25 -20.19
C GLY A 386 3.83 20.08 -18.90
N ASP A 387 3.58 21.39 -18.92
CA ASP A 387 4.10 22.35 -17.93
C ASP A 387 3.13 22.67 -16.77
N SER A 388 1.91 22.15 -16.78
CA SER A 388 0.86 22.51 -15.81
C SER A 388 0.59 21.46 -14.71
N ARG A 389 1.35 20.36 -14.67
CA ARG A 389 1.16 19.29 -13.67
C ARG A 389 1.66 19.71 -12.29
N LEU A 390 0.95 19.29 -11.25
CA LEU A 390 1.37 19.43 -9.86
C LEU A 390 2.43 18.37 -9.52
N THR A 391 3.57 18.83 -9.03
CA THR A 391 4.64 17.96 -8.53
C THR A 391 4.55 17.86 -7.01
N LEU A 392 4.26 16.66 -6.49
CA LEU A 392 4.23 16.42 -5.05
C LEU A 392 5.66 16.43 -4.47
N PRO A 393 5.86 16.86 -3.20
CA PRO A 393 7.16 16.75 -2.52
C PRO A 393 7.70 15.31 -2.46
N THR A 394 6.81 14.33 -2.42
CA THR A 394 7.17 12.91 -2.52
C THR A 394 6.30 12.26 -3.59
N ALA A 395 6.95 11.64 -4.57
CA ALA A 395 6.28 10.95 -5.65
C ALA A 395 5.50 9.73 -5.14
N ILE A 396 4.33 9.49 -5.72
CA ILE A 396 3.57 8.26 -5.53
C ILE A 396 4.37 7.12 -6.19
N PRO A 397 4.44 5.92 -5.60
CA PRO A 397 5.08 4.77 -6.25
C PRO A 397 4.45 4.49 -7.62
N GLU A 398 5.28 4.41 -8.67
CA GLU A 398 4.84 4.34 -10.07
C GLU A 398 3.81 3.23 -10.33
N ALA A 399 4.02 2.04 -9.77
CA ALA A 399 3.11 0.91 -9.91
C ALA A 399 1.72 1.20 -9.31
N ARG A 400 1.66 1.93 -8.17
CA ARG A 400 0.41 2.34 -7.52
C ARG A 400 -0.28 3.43 -8.31
N GLU A 401 0.47 4.42 -8.77
CA GLU A 401 -0.06 5.51 -9.59
C GLU A 401 -0.69 4.98 -10.88
N LYS A 402 -0.01 4.06 -11.59
CA LYS A 402 -0.55 3.40 -12.80
C LYS A 402 -1.84 2.64 -12.50
N THR A 403 -1.87 1.85 -11.43
CA THR A 403 -3.05 1.04 -11.06
C THR A 403 -4.25 1.93 -10.71
N ALA A 404 -4.03 2.97 -9.89
CA ALA A 404 -5.08 3.89 -9.47
C ALA A 404 -5.57 4.78 -10.62
N THR A 405 -4.67 5.23 -11.50
CA THR A 405 -5.04 5.98 -12.71
C THR A 405 -5.92 5.13 -13.61
N ALA A 406 -5.54 3.87 -13.87
CA ALA A 406 -6.35 2.94 -14.67
C ALA A 406 -7.73 2.71 -14.04
N LEU A 407 -7.84 2.61 -12.71
CA LEU A 407 -9.13 2.50 -12.02
C LEU A 407 -10.01 3.74 -12.26
N LEU A 408 -9.45 4.94 -12.12
CA LEU A 408 -10.19 6.19 -12.34
C LEU A 408 -10.58 6.40 -13.81
N GLU A 409 -9.74 5.96 -14.76
CA GLU A 409 -10.05 5.96 -16.19
C GLU A 409 -11.15 4.96 -16.53
N ASN A 410 -11.12 3.75 -15.94
CA ASN A 410 -12.19 2.75 -16.09
C ASN A 410 -13.53 3.26 -15.55
N PHE A 411 -13.51 4.06 -14.48
CA PHE A 411 -14.71 4.74 -13.96
C PHE A 411 -15.10 6.00 -14.75
N GLY A 412 -14.33 6.37 -15.78
CA GLY A 412 -14.56 7.57 -16.59
C GLY A 412 -14.36 8.88 -15.84
N MET A 413 -13.68 8.87 -14.69
CA MET A 413 -13.37 10.07 -13.90
C MET A 413 -12.12 10.79 -14.39
N LEU A 414 -11.19 10.05 -14.99
CA LEU A 414 -10.00 10.58 -15.68
C LEU A 414 -9.98 10.15 -17.15
N GLN A 415 -9.24 10.89 -17.97
CA GLN A 415 -8.90 10.54 -19.35
C GLN A 415 -7.50 11.05 -19.68
N GLY A 416 -6.54 10.16 -19.93
CA GLY A 416 -5.15 10.56 -20.21
C GLY A 416 -4.51 11.31 -19.04
N GLY A 417 -4.94 10.97 -17.81
CA GLY A 417 -4.56 11.66 -16.57
C GLY A 417 -5.26 13.00 -16.30
N ALA A 418 -6.06 13.53 -17.23
CA ALA A 418 -6.85 14.75 -17.01
C ALA A 418 -8.22 14.42 -16.41
N ILE A 419 -8.77 15.30 -15.57
CA ILE A 419 -10.08 15.11 -14.95
C ILE A 419 -11.23 15.33 -15.94
N THR A 420 -12.23 14.45 -15.91
CA THR A 420 -13.44 14.54 -16.76
C THR A 420 -14.55 15.33 -16.06
N GLU A 421 -15.66 15.61 -16.77
CA GLU A 421 -16.86 16.18 -16.15
C GLU A 421 -17.43 15.29 -15.03
N LEU A 422 -17.38 13.96 -15.22
CA LEU A 422 -17.80 13.00 -14.20
C LEU A 422 -16.87 13.05 -12.98
N GLY A 423 -15.55 13.15 -13.21
CA GLY A 423 -14.56 13.33 -12.15
C GLY A 423 -14.76 14.62 -11.35
N LEU A 424 -15.05 15.73 -12.03
CA LEU A 424 -15.39 17.01 -11.39
C LEU A 424 -16.67 16.91 -10.56
N LYS A 425 -17.72 16.27 -11.10
CA LYS A 425 -18.95 15.99 -10.32
C LYS A 425 -18.65 15.14 -9.09
N ALA A 426 -17.80 14.11 -9.23
CA ALA A 426 -17.40 13.24 -8.13
C ALA A 426 -16.71 14.01 -6.99
N ILE A 427 -15.82 14.96 -7.31
CA ILE A 427 -15.17 15.85 -6.33
C ILE A 427 -16.17 16.70 -5.54
N HIS A 428 -17.26 17.13 -6.18
CA HIS A 428 -18.31 17.92 -5.54
C HIS A 428 -19.35 17.11 -4.77
N THR A 429 -19.22 15.79 -4.73
CA THR A 429 -20.11 14.96 -3.90
C THR A 429 -19.75 15.11 -2.42
N PRO A 430 -20.70 14.88 -1.50
CA PRO A 430 -20.41 14.97 -0.06
C PRO A 430 -19.48 13.85 0.44
N VAL A 431 -19.04 12.90 -0.39
CA VAL A 431 -18.20 11.77 0.02
C VAL A 431 -16.94 11.75 -0.84
N SER A 432 -15.81 11.37 -0.24
CA SER A 432 -14.53 11.38 -0.96
C SER A 432 -14.12 9.99 -1.48
N SER A 433 -14.73 8.92 -0.96
CA SER A 433 -14.54 7.56 -1.45
C SER A 433 -14.94 7.44 -2.91
N ILE A 434 -13.98 7.12 -3.79
CA ILE A 434 -14.15 7.00 -5.25
C ILE A 434 -15.40 6.18 -5.65
N PRO A 435 -15.61 4.94 -5.16
CA PRO A 435 -16.83 4.17 -5.44
C PRO A 435 -18.15 4.87 -5.09
N LEU A 436 -18.22 5.55 -3.95
CA LEU A 436 -19.43 6.21 -3.48
C LEU A 436 -19.68 7.50 -4.26
N ALA A 437 -18.60 8.25 -4.53
CA ALA A 437 -18.64 9.45 -5.35
C ALA A 437 -19.09 9.14 -6.77
N LEU A 438 -18.67 8.00 -7.35
CA LEU A 438 -19.14 7.53 -8.65
C LEU A 438 -20.66 7.34 -8.69
N LEU A 439 -21.24 6.68 -7.68
CA LEU A 439 -22.69 6.46 -7.61
C LEU A 439 -23.46 7.78 -7.55
N LEU A 440 -22.99 8.72 -6.74
CA LEU A 440 -23.62 10.03 -6.56
C LEU A 440 -23.46 10.93 -7.79
N ALA A 441 -22.30 10.91 -8.45
CA ALA A 441 -22.00 11.70 -9.63
C ALA A 441 -22.70 11.17 -10.90
N SER A 442 -22.96 9.85 -10.94
CA SER A 442 -23.66 9.19 -12.06
C SER A 442 -25.18 9.29 -11.97
N ALA A 443 -25.73 9.70 -10.82
CA ALA A 443 -27.17 9.83 -10.63
C ALA A 443 -27.75 10.93 -11.54
N LYS A 444 -28.76 10.57 -12.34
CA LYS A 444 -29.42 11.50 -13.27
C LYS A 444 -30.70 12.08 -12.67
N SER A 445 -31.29 11.38 -11.70
CA SER A 445 -32.54 11.75 -11.05
C SER A 445 -32.53 11.39 -9.57
N LYS A 446 -33.48 11.95 -8.81
CA LYS A 446 -33.68 11.59 -7.40
C LYS A 446 -34.03 10.11 -7.21
N ALA A 447 -34.64 9.47 -8.21
CA ALA A 447 -35.01 8.06 -8.17
C ALA A 447 -33.80 7.12 -8.18
N ASP A 448 -32.65 7.59 -8.70
CA ASP A 448 -31.40 6.82 -8.71
C ASP A 448 -30.77 6.73 -7.31
N LEU A 449 -31.18 7.62 -6.38
CA LEU A 449 -30.66 7.72 -5.01
C LEU A 449 -31.77 7.54 -3.96
N PRO A 450 -32.38 6.35 -3.88
CA PRO A 450 -33.40 6.08 -2.88
C PRO A 450 -32.83 6.20 -1.46
N ASP A 451 -33.69 6.51 -0.48
CA ASP A 451 -33.29 6.73 0.91
C ASP A 451 -32.53 5.53 1.51
N LEU A 452 -32.87 4.29 1.11
CA LEU A 452 -32.16 3.09 1.56
C LEU A 452 -30.71 3.08 1.10
N LEU A 453 -30.46 3.43 -0.17
CA LEU A 453 -29.11 3.56 -0.71
C LEU A 453 -28.36 4.68 0.01
N LEU A 454 -28.97 5.87 0.19
CA LEU A 454 -28.30 6.98 0.89
C LEU A 454 -27.93 6.62 2.33
N ALA A 455 -28.80 5.91 3.05
CA ALA A 455 -28.50 5.41 4.39
C ALA A 455 -27.34 4.39 4.36
N ALA A 456 -27.32 3.49 3.37
CA ALA A 456 -26.20 2.56 3.18
C ALA A 456 -24.88 3.30 2.89
N LEU A 457 -24.87 4.27 1.98
CA LEU A 457 -23.68 5.08 1.66
C LEU A 457 -23.18 5.83 2.90
N ALA A 458 -24.08 6.38 3.73
CA ALA A 458 -23.72 7.07 4.97
C ALA A 458 -23.01 6.13 5.97
N TRP A 459 -23.48 4.90 6.10
CA TRP A 459 -22.84 3.88 6.95
C TRP A 459 -21.47 3.43 6.41
N ILE A 460 -21.35 3.25 5.09
CA ILE A 460 -20.07 2.87 4.47
C ILE A 460 -19.04 3.99 4.67
N HIS A 461 -19.44 5.25 4.50
CA HIS A 461 -18.53 6.41 4.60
C HIS A 461 -18.20 6.81 6.04
N SER A 462 -19.16 6.75 6.97
CA SER A 462 -19.02 7.34 8.31
C SER A 462 -19.27 6.38 9.46
N GLY A 463 -19.56 5.11 9.19
CA GLY A 463 -19.82 4.10 10.21
C GLY A 463 -18.57 3.44 10.80
N THR A 464 -17.37 3.76 10.31
CA THR A 464 -16.14 3.00 10.58
C THR A 464 -15.87 2.79 12.06
N GLU A 465 -15.96 3.82 12.89
CA GLU A 465 -15.67 3.70 14.34
C GLU A 465 -16.67 2.77 15.04
N PHE A 466 -17.96 2.90 14.71
CA PHE A 466 -19.00 2.01 15.22
C PHE A 466 -18.74 0.56 14.81
N LEU A 467 -18.40 0.35 13.54
CA LEU A 467 -18.14 -0.97 12.96
C LEU A 467 -16.85 -1.62 13.50
N GLN A 468 -15.83 -0.83 13.82
CA GLN A 468 -14.60 -1.35 14.44
C GLN A 468 -14.82 -1.88 15.86
N LYS A 469 -15.77 -1.28 16.60
CA LYS A 469 -16.17 -1.75 17.94
C LYS A 469 -17.07 -2.99 17.88
N ALA A 470 -17.56 -3.36 16.70
CA ALA A 470 -18.46 -4.49 16.52
C ALA A 470 -17.77 -5.83 16.74
N LYS A 471 -18.43 -6.70 17.51
CA LYS A 471 -18.01 -8.10 17.70
C LYS A 471 -18.39 -8.98 16.51
N VAL A 472 -19.48 -8.64 15.82
CA VAL A 472 -20.07 -9.40 14.70
C VAL A 472 -20.20 -8.48 13.48
N ALA A 473 -20.15 -9.07 12.29
CA ALA A 473 -20.38 -8.36 11.05
C ALA A 473 -21.84 -7.88 10.95
N TYR A 474 -22.05 -6.66 10.44
CA TYR A 474 -23.39 -6.13 10.19
C TYR A 474 -23.78 -6.26 8.71
N ASP A 475 -25.05 -6.58 8.49
CA ASP A 475 -25.71 -6.41 7.20
C ASP A 475 -26.07 -4.92 7.00
N ILE A 476 -25.56 -4.34 5.91
CA ILE A 476 -25.81 -2.94 5.53
C ILE A 476 -27.28 -2.64 5.26
N LEU A 477 -28.04 -3.58 4.69
CA LEU A 477 -29.47 -3.35 4.38
C LEU A 477 -30.29 -3.26 5.65
N THR A 478 -29.99 -4.12 6.61
CA THR A 478 -30.57 -4.07 7.96
C THR A 478 -30.20 -2.75 8.65
N LEU A 479 -28.92 -2.36 8.68
CA LEU A 479 -28.50 -1.09 9.28
C LEU A 479 -29.17 0.13 8.63
N ALA A 480 -29.23 0.17 7.30
CA ALA A 480 -29.87 1.25 6.56
C ALA A 480 -31.37 1.33 6.85
N SER A 481 -32.06 0.18 6.88
CA SER A 481 -33.49 0.10 7.22
C SER A 481 -33.77 0.54 8.66
N ASP A 482 -32.93 0.11 9.61
CA ASP A 482 -33.03 0.51 11.02
C ASP A 482 -32.84 2.03 11.20
N THR A 483 -31.91 2.59 10.43
CA THR A 483 -31.65 4.03 10.42
C THR A 483 -32.86 4.81 9.92
N LEU A 484 -33.51 4.35 8.85
CA LEU A 484 -34.68 5.02 8.28
C LEU A 484 -35.93 4.88 9.16
N SER A 485 -36.09 3.73 9.81
CA SER A 485 -37.21 3.47 10.73
C SER A 485 -37.01 4.04 12.14
N LYS A 486 -35.82 4.59 12.44
CA LYS A 486 -35.41 5.06 13.77
C LYS A 486 -35.50 3.95 14.84
N SER A 487 -35.30 2.69 14.45
CA SER A 487 -35.32 1.54 15.36
C SER A 487 -34.03 1.39 16.16
N ARG A 488 -32.97 2.12 15.79
CA ARG A 488 -31.64 2.08 16.41
C ARG A 488 -31.08 3.49 16.59
N ASP A 489 -30.29 3.66 17.65
CA ASP A 489 -29.45 4.86 17.83
C ASP A 489 -28.36 4.92 16.76
N ILE A 490 -28.42 5.98 15.94
CA ILE A 490 -27.51 6.18 14.82
C ILE A 490 -26.35 7.07 15.28
N PRO A 491 -25.09 6.74 14.96
CA PRO A 491 -23.96 7.62 15.21
C PRO A 491 -24.19 9.02 14.63
N ARG A 492 -23.68 10.05 15.33
CA ARG A 492 -23.84 11.45 14.90
C ARG A 492 -23.27 11.68 13.51
N GLU A 493 -22.16 11.05 13.20
CA GLU A 493 -21.43 11.15 11.94
C GLU A 493 -22.24 10.56 10.78
N VAL A 494 -22.83 9.37 10.99
CA VAL A 494 -23.71 8.73 10.00
C VAL A 494 -24.95 9.59 9.76
N SER A 495 -25.56 10.12 10.83
CA SER A 495 -26.73 11.00 10.72
C SER A 495 -26.43 12.30 9.97
N PHE A 496 -25.25 12.88 10.21
CA PHE A 496 -24.80 14.08 9.50
C PHE A 496 -24.55 13.79 8.02
N THR A 497 -23.81 12.73 7.71
CA THR A 497 -23.53 12.33 6.31
C THR A 497 -24.80 11.99 5.55
N LEU A 498 -25.77 11.29 6.18
CA LEU A 498 -27.08 11.02 5.57
C LEU A 498 -27.83 12.30 5.22
N ARG A 499 -27.75 13.33 6.07
CA ARG A 499 -28.35 14.65 5.77
C ARG A 499 -27.67 15.29 4.55
N GLN A 500 -26.34 15.33 4.52
CA GLN A 500 -25.59 15.87 3.38
C GLN A 500 -25.92 15.15 2.07
N LEU A 501 -26.08 13.82 2.12
CA LEU A 501 -26.44 13.00 0.98
C LEU A 501 -27.87 13.29 0.48
N ARG A 502 -28.82 13.52 1.38
CA ARG A 502 -30.18 13.94 1.03
C ARG A 502 -30.19 15.34 0.42
N ASP A 503 -29.46 16.28 1.03
CA ASP A 503 -29.33 17.64 0.51
C ASP A 503 -28.72 17.64 -0.90
N TYR A 504 -27.69 16.82 -1.13
CA TYR A 504 -27.10 16.62 -2.46
C TYR A 504 -28.10 16.03 -3.46
N ARG A 505 -28.81 14.95 -3.11
CA ARG A 505 -29.86 14.37 -3.96
C ARG A 505 -30.92 15.42 -4.31
N ASP A 506 -31.30 16.26 -3.35
CA ASP A 506 -32.35 17.24 -3.55
C ASP A 506 -31.97 18.38 -4.49
N GLN A 507 -30.67 18.61 -4.69
CA GLN A 507 -30.10 19.54 -5.67
C GLN A 507 -29.99 18.94 -7.08
N ILE A 508 -30.10 17.62 -7.25
CA ILE A 508 -30.17 16.99 -8.58
C ILE A 508 -31.47 17.47 -9.23
N ALA A 509 -31.32 18.27 -10.29
CA ALA A 509 -32.43 18.94 -10.96
C ALA A 509 -33.58 17.97 -11.25
N SER A 510 -34.81 18.33 -10.83
CA SER A 510 -36.00 17.62 -11.30
C SER A 510 -36.16 17.86 -12.80
N PRO A 511 -36.38 16.84 -13.62
CA PRO A 511 -36.72 17.06 -15.03
C PRO A 511 -38.14 17.62 -15.09
N THR A 512 -38.31 18.93 -14.97
CA THR A 512 -39.52 19.66 -15.40
C THR A 512 -39.22 21.14 -15.65
N ALA A 513 -39.73 21.62 -16.80
CA ALA A 513 -39.80 23.00 -17.28
C ALA A 513 -38.53 23.59 -17.94
N ARG A 514 -38.27 23.19 -19.19
CA ARG A 514 -37.68 24.09 -20.20
C ARG A 514 -38.66 24.29 -21.35
N ASN A 515 -39.08 25.55 -21.48
CA ASN A 515 -39.68 26.24 -22.62
C ASN A 515 -40.95 25.66 -23.25
N ASP A 516 -42.05 26.38 -23.03
CA ASP A 516 -43.15 26.53 -23.97
C ASP A 516 -42.61 26.85 -25.37
N VAL A 517 -42.49 25.83 -26.20
CA VAL A 517 -42.63 25.97 -27.65
C VAL A 517 -43.91 25.23 -28.00
N LYS A 518 -44.95 26.00 -28.34
CA LYS A 518 -46.14 25.47 -29.00
C LYS A 518 -45.69 24.74 -30.26
N VAL A 519 -45.71 23.42 -30.22
CA VAL A 519 -45.72 22.58 -31.41
C VAL A 519 -47.10 21.95 -31.45
N GLU A 520 -47.93 22.43 -32.37
CA GLU A 520 -49.17 21.76 -32.77
C GLU A 520 -48.80 20.37 -33.31
N CYS A 521 -49.10 19.32 -32.54
CA CYS A 521 -49.08 17.95 -33.05
C CYS A 521 -50.48 17.60 -33.55
N SER A 522 -50.58 17.52 -34.88
CA SER A 522 -51.68 16.93 -35.62
C SER A 522 -51.91 15.47 -35.21
N GLU A 523 -53.17 15.12 -35.05
CA GLU A 523 -53.68 13.76 -34.94
C GLU A 523 -53.12 12.85 -36.05
N THR A 524 -52.51 11.72 -35.70
CA THR A 524 -52.89 10.38 -36.18
C THR A 524 -51.91 9.31 -35.70
N ALA A 525 -52.48 8.12 -35.48
CA ALA A 525 -51.83 6.81 -35.34
C ALA A 525 -51.19 6.46 -33.98
N CYS A 526 -52.06 6.29 -32.97
CA CYS A 526 -51.83 5.30 -31.92
C CYS A 526 -52.70 4.07 -32.26
N GLY A 527 -52.08 2.91 -32.45
CA GLY A 527 -52.76 1.65 -32.71
C GLY A 527 -52.07 0.50 -32.00
N LEU A 528 -52.86 -0.19 -31.17
CA LEU A 528 -52.69 -1.55 -30.64
C LEU A 528 -51.83 -1.67 -29.36
N ILE A 529 -52.45 -1.90 -28.21
CA ILE A 529 -52.81 -3.25 -27.71
C ILE A 529 -53.82 -3.12 -26.54
N ALA A 530 -54.74 -4.08 -26.54
CA ALA A 530 -56.03 -4.20 -25.86
C ALA A 530 -56.07 -4.08 -24.32
N GLU A 531 -57.18 -3.50 -23.87
CA GLU A 531 -57.75 -3.58 -22.53
C GLU A 531 -58.36 -4.96 -22.23
N SER A 532 -58.42 -5.33 -20.95
CA SER A 532 -59.54 -6.10 -20.42
C SER A 532 -59.98 -5.55 -19.06
N HIS A 533 -61.25 -5.21 -19.00
CA HIS A 533 -61.98 -4.55 -17.93
C HIS A 533 -62.17 -5.42 -16.67
N CYS A 534 -62.43 -4.77 -15.52
CA CYS A 534 -63.57 -5.14 -14.66
C CYS A 534 -64.05 -3.94 -13.82
N HIS A 535 -65.38 -3.80 -13.77
CA HIS A 535 -66.18 -2.66 -13.32
C HIS A 535 -66.19 -2.43 -11.80
N GLY A 536 -66.33 -1.15 -11.41
CA GLY A 536 -66.75 -0.74 -10.07
C GLY A 536 -68.27 -0.72 -9.92
N ALA A 537 -68.75 -1.09 -8.73
CA ALA A 537 -70.09 -0.77 -8.26
C ALA A 537 -70.00 -0.30 -6.79
N THR A 538 -70.41 0.94 -6.56
CA THR A 538 -70.54 1.58 -5.25
C THR A 538 -71.85 1.19 -4.58
N ARG A 539 -71.81 0.80 -3.30
CA ARG A 539 -72.94 0.85 -2.37
C ARG A 539 -72.48 1.40 -1.02
N ASN A 540 -73.17 2.46 -0.58
CA ASN A 540 -73.13 2.97 0.79
C ASN A 540 -73.86 2.00 1.70
N ASP A 541 -73.26 1.63 2.83
CA ASP A 541 -74.00 1.26 4.04
C ASP A 541 -73.20 1.58 5.30
N LYS A 542 -73.94 2.00 6.33
CA LYS A 542 -73.47 2.49 7.63
C LYS A 542 -73.20 1.30 8.58
N ASN A 543 -72.21 1.48 9.46
CA ASN A 543 -71.86 0.68 10.64
C ASN A 543 -71.33 -0.75 10.41
N GLY A 544 -70.08 -0.99 10.84
CA GLY A 544 -69.57 -2.33 11.12
C GLY A 544 -68.11 -2.52 10.70
N TYR A 545 -67.25 -2.82 11.66
CA TYR A 545 -65.84 -3.16 11.49
C TYR A 545 -65.57 -4.09 10.30
N SER A 546 -64.58 -3.74 9.46
CA SER A 546 -63.85 -4.73 8.65
C SER A 546 -62.40 -4.34 8.44
N THR A 547 -61.53 -5.27 8.83
CA THR A 547 -60.09 -5.33 8.63
C THR A 547 -59.72 -5.31 7.15
N HIS A 548 -58.99 -4.28 6.70
CA HIS A 548 -58.21 -4.35 5.47
C HIS A 548 -56.73 -4.57 5.80
N VAL A 549 -56.32 -5.83 5.62
CA VAL A 549 -54.93 -6.29 5.67
C VAL A 549 -54.14 -5.68 4.51
N ILE A 550 -53.01 -5.09 4.86
CA ILE A 550 -52.00 -4.49 4.00
C ILE A 550 -51.24 -5.61 3.26
N ALA A 551 -51.46 -5.76 1.96
CA ALA A 551 -50.70 -6.66 1.08
C ALA A 551 -49.96 -5.91 -0.03
N ARG A 552 -49.43 -4.71 0.26
CA ARG A 552 -48.66 -3.88 -0.69
C ARG A 552 -47.24 -3.50 -0.23
N SER A 553 -46.77 -3.89 0.96
CA SER A 553 -45.45 -3.45 1.48
C SER A 553 -44.28 -4.40 1.20
N ALA A 554 -44.52 -5.71 1.02
CA ALA A 554 -43.44 -6.69 0.88
C ALA A 554 -42.72 -6.64 -0.48
N THR A 555 -43.47 -6.49 -1.58
CA THR A 555 -42.93 -6.46 -2.95
C THR A 555 -42.13 -5.19 -3.26
N THR A 556 -42.51 -4.03 -2.70
CA THR A 556 -41.79 -2.76 -2.89
C THR A 556 -40.51 -2.68 -2.05
N LYS A 557 -40.48 -3.36 -0.90
CA LYS A 557 -39.28 -3.45 -0.05
C LYS A 557 -38.21 -4.31 -0.73
N GLN A 558 -38.60 -5.49 -1.23
CA GLN A 558 -37.71 -6.42 -1.91
C GLN A 558 -37.13 -5.84 -3.22
N SER A 559 -37.88 -4.99 -3.94
CA SER A 559 -37.37 -4.30 -5.13
C SER A 559 -36.34 -3.20 -4.80
N THR A 560 -36.49 -2.49 -3.67
CA THR A 560 -35.58 -1.42 -3.25
C THR A 560 -34.26 -1.96 -2.70
N GLU A 561 -34.30 -3.06 -1.96
CA GLU A 561 -33.11 -3.79 -1.49
C GLU A 561 -32.30 -4.35 -2.66
N ALA A 562 -32.97 -5.00 -3.62
CA ALA A 562 -32.34 -5.51 -4.84
C ALA A 562 -31.66 -4.38 -5.65
N PHE A 563 -32.34 -3.23 -5.80
CA PHE A 563 -31.75 -2.06 -6.45
C PHE A 563 -30.51 -1.55 -5.71
N THR A 564 -30.57 -1.44 -4.39
CA THR A 564 -29.45 -0.99 -3.54
C THR A 564 -28.26 -1.92 -3.69
N CYS A 565 -28.47 -3.24 -3.65
CA CYS A 565 -27.40 -4.22 -3.87
C CYS A 565 -26.78 -4.12 -5.26
N LYS A 566 -27.57 -3.89 -6.33
CA LYS A 566 -27.04 -3.69 -7.69
C LYS A 566 -26.14 -2.45 -7.77
N GLN A 567 -26.55 -1.34 -7.17
CA GLN A 567 -25.73 -0.11 -7.14
C GLN A 567 -24.43 -0.32 -6.36
N LEU A 568 -24.50 -0.95 -5.18
CA LEU A 568 -23.31 -1.25 -4.39
C LEU A 568 -22.38 -2.22 -5.12
N LEU A 569 -22.90 -3.23 -5.81
CA LEU A 569 -22.11 -4.18 -6.59
C LEU A 569 -21.37 -3.48 -7.74
N LYS A 570 -22.02 -2.53 -8.42
CA LYS A 570 -21.39 -1.72 -9.46
C LYS A 570 -20.25 -0.86 -8.91
N ALA A 571 -20.39 -0.34 -7.69
CA ALA A 571 -19.38 0.50 -7.06
C ALA A 571 -18.20 -0.30 -6.47
N PHE A 572 -18.43 -1.54 -6.03
CA PHE A 572 -17.44 -2.38 -5.36
C PHE A 572 -17.29 -3.77 -6.00
N PRO A 573 -17.07 -3.88 -7.32
CA PRO A 573 -17.07 -5.17 -8.02
C PRO A 573 -15.98 -6.12 -7.51
N ASP A 574 -14.82 -5.57 -7.12
CA ASP A 574 -13.67 -6.27 -6.56
C ASP A 574 -13.90 -6.86 -5.15
N ARG A 575 -14.98 -6.43 -4.48
CA ARG A 575 -15.33 -6.84 -3.11
C ARG A 575 -16.42 -7.90 -3.05
N LEU A 576 -16.85 -8.43 -4.20
CA LEU A 576 -17.79 -9.55 -4.26
C LEU A 576 -17.08 -10.83 -3.81
N ALA A 577 -17.62 -11.47 -2.78
CA ALA A 577 -17.15 -12.75 -2.28
C ALA A 577 -18.23 -13.82 -2.51
N THR A 578 -17.85 -14.88 -3.21
CA THR A 578 -18.73 -16.01 -3.55
C THR A 578 -18.50 -17.20 -2.62
N PRO A 579 -19.49 -18.07 -2.41
CA PRO A 579 -19.38 -19.17 -1.46
C PRO A 579 -18.33 -20.21 -1.90
N SER A 580 -17.51 -20.65 -0.94
CA SER A 580 -16.45 -21.65 -1.09
C SER A 580 -16.41 -22.54 0.16
N GLY A 581 -17.13 -23.66 0.13
CA GLY A 581 -17.33 -24.53 1.31
C GLY A 581 -18.09 -23.79 2.42
N ASN A 582 -17.51 -23.73 3.63
CA ASN A 582 -18.06 -23.01 4.80
C ASN A 582 -17.52 -21.57 4.93
N ALA A 583 -17.07 -20.96 3.83
CA ALA A 583 -16.51 -19.63 3.79
C ALA A 583 -16.90 -18.92 2.50
N TYR A 584 -16.59 -17.63 2.40
CA TYR A 584 -16.64 -16.86 1.16
C TYR A 584 -15.24 -16.58 0.66
N LYS A 585 -15.08 -16.44 -0.66
CA LYS A 585 -13.80 -16.19 -1.30
C LYS A 585 -13.92 -14.99 -2.23
N LEU A 586 -13.01 -14.03 -2.06
CA LEU A 586 -12.85 -12.90 -2.99
C LEU A 586 -12.08 -13.33 -4.24
N ALA A 587 -12.14 -12.52 -5.30
CA ALA A 587 -11.40 -12.76 -6.54
C ALA A 587 -9.88 -12.95 -6.29
N ASN A 588 -9.31 -12.14 -5.38
CA ASN A 588 -7.91 -12.20 -4.93
C ASN A 588 -7.59 -13.39 -3.99
N GLN A 589 -8.45 -14.41 -3.94
CA GLN A 589 -8.32 -15.64 -3.14
C GLN A 589 -8.44 -15.45 -1.62
N ASN A 590 -8.66 -14.23 -1.13
CA ASN A 590 -8.88 -14.00 0.29
C ASN A 590 -10.14 -14.71 0.79
N VAL A 591 -10.01 -15.34 1.95
CA VAL A 591 -11.09 -16.10 2.59
C VAL A 591 -11.74 -15.28 3.70
N ILE A 592 -13.07 -15.22 3.67
CA ILE A 592 -13.92 -14.55 4.65
C ILE A 592 -14.80 -15.61 5.32
N ARG A 593 -14.77 -15.66 6.65
CA ARG A 593 -15.72 -16.46 7.43
C ARG A 593 -16.72 -15.53 8.11
N LEU A 594 -17.97 -15.62 7.69
CA LEU A 594 -19.05 -14.82 8.25
C LEU A 594 -19.73 -15.60 9.37
N GLN A 595 -19.76 -15.04 10.58
CA GLN A 595 -20.46 -15.62 11.72
C GLN A 595 -21.87 -15.03 11.82
N VAL A 596 -22.80 -15.57 11.01
CA VAL A 596 -24.21 -15.17 10.99
C VAL A 596 -25.11 -16.39 11.10
N ALA A 597 -26.31 -16.21 11.65
CA ALA A 597 -27.27 -17.30 11.85
C ALA A 597 -27.73 -17.92 10.52
N GLU A 598 -28.00 -17.07 9.52
CA GLU A 598 -28.37 -17.47 8.17
C GLU A 598 -27.40 -16.83 7.17
N PRO A 599 -26.44 -17.60 6.61
CA PRO A 599 -25.48 -17.06 5.66
C PRO A 599 -26.15 -16.75 4.31
N PRO A 600 -25.95 -15.53 3.76
CA PRO A 600 -26.47 -15.19 2.42
C PRO A 600 -25.75 -15.99 1.34
N TYR A 601 -26.32 -16.08 0.13
CA TYR A 601 -25.69 -16.81 -0.97
C TYR A 601 -24.29 -16.28 -1.31
N ALA A 602 -24.19 -14.99 -1.61
CA ALA A 602 -22.92 -14.27 -1.78
C ALA A 602 -22.92 -13.00 -0.91
N ILE A 603 -21.75 -12.42 -0.70
CA ILE A 603 -21.62 -11.16 0.05
C ILE A 603 -20.78 -10.14 -0.70
N LEU A 604 -21.12 -8.88 -0.54
CA LEU A 604 -20.27 -7.75 -0.90
C LEU A 604 -19.56 -7.26 0.37
N ALA A 605 -18.24 -7.43 0.45
CA ALA A 605 -17.45 -7.10 1.64
C ALA A 605 -17.14 -5.59 1.70
N LEU A 606 -18.01 -4.80 2.34
CA LEU A 606 -17.93 -3.32 2.32
C LEU A 606 -16.89 -2.75 3.30
N SER A 607 -16.69 -3.40 4.45
CA SER A 607 -15.65 -3.03 5.42
C SER A 607 -14.82 -4.24 5.80
N MET A 608 -13.56 -4.26 5.37
CA MET A 608 -12.60 -5.32 5.62
C MET A 608 -11.45 -4.81 6.48
N LEU A 609 -11.01 -5.61 7.44
CA LEU A 609 -9.81 -5.33 8.22
C LEU A 609 -9.07 -6.64 8.51
N ARG A 610 -7.78 -6.69 8.19
CA ARG A 610 -6.95 -7.85 8.53
C ARG A 610 -6.44 -7.72 9.95
N THR A 611 -6.83 -8.64 10.83
CA THR A 611 -6.33 -8.73 12.20
C THR A 611 -5.35 -9.89 12.31
N GLY A 612 -4.04 -9.61 12.35
CA GLY A 612 -2.99 -10.61 12.59
C GLY A 612 -1.84 -10.56 11.57
N GLY A 613 -0.62 -10.88 12.03
CA GLY A 613 0.63 -10.80 11.24
C GLY A 613 1.10 -12.10 10.61
N GLY A 614 0.25 -13.13 10.47
CA GLY A 614 0.59 -14.42 9.88
C GLY A 614 0.22 -14.52 8.39
N SER A 615 0.95 -15.32 7.61
CA SER A 615 0.78 -15.48 6.14
C SER A 615 -0.53 -16.17 5.70
N LYS A 616 -1.43 -16.50 6.63
CA LYS A 616 -2.76 -17.10 6.40
C LYS A 616 -3.81 -16.49 7.34
N SER A 617 -3.77 -15.19 7.58
CA SER A 617 -4.79 -14.52 8.40
C SER A 617 -6.08 -14.32 7.61
N GLU A 618 -7.21 -14.81 8.14
CA GLU A 618 -8.55 -14.60 7.58
C GLU A 618 -8.90 -13.10 7.55
N LEU A 619 -9.62 -12.65 6.52
CA LEU A 619 -10.12 -11.28 6.47
C LEU A 619 -11.35 -11.15 7.38
N LYS A 620 -11.27 -10.28 8.38
CA LYS A 620 -12.43 -9.91 9.19
C LYS A 620 -13.27 -8.91 8.40
N VAL A 621 -14.52 -9.25 8.16
CA VAL A 621 -15.53 -8.34 7.61
C VAL A 621 -16.38 -7.80 8.74
N ASN A 622 -16.49 -6.47 8.86
CA ASN A 622 -17.35 -5.82 9.86
C ASN A 622 -18.67 -5.32 9.25
N LEU A 623 -18.73 -5.16 7.93
CA LEU A 623 -19.90 -4.69 7.19
C LEU A 623 -19.97 -5.40 5.84
N TYR A 624 -21.13 -5.96 5.51
CA TYR A 624 -21.37 -6.62 4.22
C TYR A 624 -22.75 -6.27 3.66
N ALA A 625 -22.92 -6.44 2.34
CA ALA A 625 -24.24 -6.51 1.71
C ALA A 625 -24.56 -7.94 1.28
N PRO A 626 -25.75 -8.49 1.58
CA PRO A 626 -26.16 -9.79 1.08
C PRO A 626 -26.48 -9.69 -0.41
N ILE A 627 -25.88 -10.56 -1.21
CA ILE A 627 -26.11 -10.63 -2.65
C ILE A 627 -26.87 -11.93 -2.96
N ALA A 628 -28.11 -11.77 -3.41
CA ALA A 628 -28.95 -12.88 -3.83
C ALA A 628 -28.43 -13.45 -5.16
N LYS A 629 -28.65 -14.76 -5.38
CA LYS A 629 -28.14 -15.48 -6.55
C LYS A 629 -28.66 -14.88 -7.86
N GLU A 630 -29.90 -14.38 -7.85
CA GLU A 630 -30.60 -13.78 -8.99
C GLU A 630 -29.97 -12.45 -9.42
N LEU A 631 -29.25 -11.76 -8.53
CA LEU A 631 -28.57 -10.50 -8.84
C LEU A 631 -27.25 -10.70 -9.58
N LEU A 632 -26.69 -11.91 -9.53
CA LEU A 632 -25.45 -12.25 -10.21
C LEU A 632 -25.72 -12.70 -11.66
N GLY A 633 -26.85 -13.34 -11.94
CA GLY A 633 -27.16 -13.81 -13.30
C GLY A 633 -27.54 -12.67 -14.25
N GLY A 634 -26.65 -12.33 -15.20
CA GLY A 634 -27.05 -11.74 -16.49
C GLY A 634 -27.48 -12.83 -17.47
N GLU A 635 -28.27 -12.48 -18.50
CA GLU A 635 -28.85 -13.40 -19.49
C GLU A 635 -27.84 -14.15 -20.40
N SER A 636 -26.55 -14.17 -20.10
CA SER A 636 -25.57 -15.05 -20.76
C SER A 636 -24.32 -15.27 -19.90
N ALA A 637 -24.30 -16.35 -19.12
CA ALA A 637 -23.11 -16.76 -18.38
C ALA A 637 -22.14 -17.49 -19.32
N LYS A 638 -20.92 -16.96 -19.48
CA LYS A 638 -19.80 -17.61 -20.16
C LYS A 638 -18.95 -18.35 -19.13
N THR A 639 -18.47 -19.54 -19.46
CA THR A 639 -17.59 -20.32 -18.59
C THR A 639 -16.16 -20.24 -19.10
N ARG A 640 -15.21 -19.89 -18.24
CA ARG A 640 -13.77 -20.02 -18.50
C ARG A 640 -13.11 -20.92 -17.46
N TYR A 641 -11.90 -21.39 -17.78
CA TYR A 641 -11.13 -22.27 -16.91
C TYR A 641 -9.78 -21.63 -16.56
N GLU A 642 -9.30 -21.90 -15.36
CA GLU A 642 -7.96 -21.54 -14.88
C GLU A 642 -7.30 -22.74 -14.21
N LEU A 643 -5.97 -22.67 -14.01
CA LEU A 643 -5.22 -23.61 -13.18
C LEU A 643 -4.74 -22.93 -11.89
N LEU A 644 -5.03 -23.55 -10.75
CA LEU A 644 -4.61 -23.08 -9.43
C LEU A 644 -3.55 -24.02 -8.84
N TRP A 645 -2.40 -23.46 -8.46
CA TRP A 645 -1.33 -24.22 -7.78
C TRP A 645 -1.68 -24.52 -6.32
N ARG A 646 -1.60 -25.80 -5.93
CA ARG A 646 -1.78 -26.27 -4.54
C ARG A 646 -0.45 -26.74 -3.96
N SER A 647 0.29 -25.84 -3.30
CA SER A 647 1.63 -26.16 -2.76
C SER A 647 1.66 -27.37 -1.82
N GLY A 648 0.64 -27.56 -0.98
CA GLY A 648 0.59 -28.72 -0.07
C GLY A 648 0.40 -30.08 -0.75
N GLN A 649 0.02 -30.08 -2.03
CA GLN A 649 -0.19 -31.28 -2.85
C GLN A 649 0.72 -31.31 -4.09
N GLU A 650 1.57 -30.30 -4.26
CA GLU A 650 2.49 -30.12 -5.40
C GLU A 650 1.85 -30.36 -6.77
N ARG A 651 0.64 -29.79 -6.97
CA ARG A 651 -0.13 -29.96 -8.21
C ARG A 651 -0.96 -28.74 -8.58
N PHE A 652 -1.29 -28.63 -9.86
CA PHE A 652 -2.36 -27.79 -10.37
C PHE A 652 -3.72 -28.49 -10.22
N ILE A 653 -4.73 -27.73 -9.82
CA ILE A 653 -6.13 -28.11 -9.89
C ILE A 653 -6.86 -27.18 -10.86
N GLY A 654 -7.90 -27.68 -11.52
CA GLY A 654 -8.73 -26.85 -12.38
C GLY A 654 -9.62 -25.94 -11.56
N VAL A 655 -9.92 -24.77 -12.10
CA VAL A 655 -10.94 -23.86 -11.57
C VAL A 655 -11.87 -23.52 -12.71
N GLU A 656 -13.14 -23.86 -12.56
CA GLU A 656 -14.22 -23.43 -13.44
C GLU A 656 -14.78 -22.11 -12.92
N ILE A 657 -14.74 -21.09 -13.77
CA ILE A 657 -15.17 -19.74 -13.47
C ILE A 657 -16.34 -19.43 -14.39
N SER A 658 -17.52 -19.23 -13.80
CA SER A 658 -18.69 -18.73 -14.51
C SER A 658 -18.68 -17.21 -14.45
N GLU A 659 -18.77 -16.54 -15.59
CA GLU A 659 -18.71 -15.08 -15.70
C GLU A 659 -19.93 -14.55 -16.45
N SER A 660 -20.50 -13.44 -15.99
CA SER A 660 -21.49 -12.68 -16.74
C SER A 660 -20.82 -11.46 -17.35
N GLU A 661 -21.12 -11.20 -18.61
CA GLU A 661 -20.73 -9.96 -19.27
C GLU A 661 -21.77 -8.88 -18.92
N ASN A 662 -21.31 -7.78 -18.33
CA ASN A 662 -22.14 -6.63 -18.02
C ASN A 662 -22.35 -5.78 -19.28
N ALA A 663 -23.39 -4.92 -19.28
CA ALA A 663 -23.71 -4.05 -20.41
C ALA A 663 -22.61 -3.02 -20.76
N ASP A 664 -21.63 -2.83 -19.88
CA ASP A 664 -20.45 -1.97 -20.07
C ASP A 664 -19.20 -2.73 -20.55
N GLY A 665 -19.33 -4.03 -20.85
CA GLY A 665 -18.22 -4.90 -21.29
C GLY A 665 -17.37 -5.46 -20.15
N SER A 666 -17.66 -5.14 -18.89
CA SER A 666 -16.97 -5.75 -17.73
C SER A 666 -17.49 -7.15 -17.43
N THR A 667 -16.62 -8.09 -17.03
CA THR A 667 -17.01 -9.44 -16.63
C THR A 667 -17.12 -9.56 -15.12
N THR A 668 -18.24 -10.08 -14.64
CA THR A 668 -18.47 -10.38 -13.22
C THR A 668 -18.37 -11.88 -12.99
N GLU A 669 -17.45 -12.31 -12.13
CA GLU A 669 -17.34 -13.71 -11.70
C GLU A 669 -18.55 -14.11 -10.84
N LEU A 670 -19.38 -15.01 -11.36
CA LEU A 670 -20.63 -15.51 -10.75
C LEU A 670 -20.37 -16.61 -9.75
N SER A 671 -19.43 -17.51 -10.08
CA SER A 671 -19.09 -18.64 -9.25
C SER A 671 -17.72 -19.18 -9.60
N ARG A 672 -17.00 -19.61 -8.57
CA ARG A 672 -15.72 -20.29 -8.66
C ARG A 672 -15.87 -21.72 -8.16
N LYS A 673 -15.68 -22.70 -9.02
CA LYS A 673 -15.70 -24.11 -8.64
C LYS A 673 -14.34 -24.73 -8.87
N GLU A 674 -13.73 -25.23 -7.80
CA GLU A 674 -12.51 -26.03 -7.91
C GLU A 674 -12.84 -27.42 -8.45
N ILE A 675 -12.06 -27.87 -9.42
CA ILE A 675 -12.20 -29.15 -10.10
C ILE A 675 -10.92 -29.94 -9.90
N LEU A 676 -11.03 -31.06 -9.20
CA LEU A 676 -9.97 -32.05 -9.20
C LEU A 676 -9.91 -32.69 -10.58
N THR A 677 -8.71 -32.84 -11.13
CA THR A 677 -8.51 -33.37 -12.49
C THR A 677 -9.12 -34.76 -12.70
N GLN A 678 -9.24 -35.56 -11.63
CA GLN A 678 -9.89 -36.88 -11.60
C GLN A 678 -11.43 -36.82 -11.60
N GLU A 679 -12.02 -35.68 -11.27
CA GLU A 679 -13.47 -35.42 -11.20
C GLU A 679 -13.95 -34.58 -12.39
N ALA A 680 -13.04 -34.15 -13.27
CA ALA A 680 -13.34 -33.37 -14.46
C ALA A 680 -14.01 -34.21 -15.54
N SER A 681 -15.01 -33.65 -16.23
CA SER A 681 -15.54 -34.27 -17.45
C SER A 681 -14.49 -34.26 -18.57
N PRO A 682 -14.58 -35.16 -19.58
CA PRO A 682 -13.59 -35.23 -20.65
C PRO A 682 -13.36 -33.89 -21.36
N LYS A 683 -14.44 -33.15 -21.62
CA LYS A 683 -14.39 -31.83 -22.27
C LYS A 683 -13.70 -30.77 -21.40
N VAL A 684 -13.98 -30.76 -20.10
CA VAL A 684 -13.34 -29.83 -19.15
C VAL A 684 -11.86 -30.17 -19.00
N LEU A 685 -11.52 -31.46 -18.93
CA LEU A 685 -10.15 -31.90 -18.81
C LEU A 685 -9.31 -31.51 -20.03
N GLU A 686 -9.86 -31.54 -21.25
CA GLU A 686 -9.18 -31.03 -22.44
C GLU A 686 -8.88 -29.54 -22.37
N GLU A 687 -9.85 -28.71 -21.94
CA GLU A 687 -9.63 -27.27 -21.74
C GLU A 687 -8.56 -27.01 -20.68
N LEU A 688 -8.59 -27.71 -19.55
CA LEU A 688 -7.58 -27.58 -18.49
C LEU A 688 -6.18 -28.00 -18.96
N LYS A 689 -6.08 -29.04 -19.81
CA LYS A 689 -4.79 -29.48 -20.36
C LYS A 689 -4.14 -28.39 -21.22
N LYS A 690 -4.91 -27.65 -22.01
CA LYS A 690 -4.40 -26.55 -22.85
C LYS A 690 -3.70 -25.46 -22.03
N LEU A 691 -4.16 -25.24 -20.79
CA LEU A 691 -3.62 -24.21 -19.90
C LEU A 691 -2.33 -24.62 -19.16
N THR A 692 -1.97 -25.91 -19.19
CA THR A 692 -0.85 -26.43 -18.37
C THR A 692 0.51 -25.86 -18.76
N VAL A 693 0.73 -25.61 -20.06
CA VAL A 693 2.01 -25.09 -20.58
C VAL A 693 2.31 -23.71 -20.00
N ASP A 694 1.40 -22.76 -20.19
CA ASP A 694 1.56 -21.39 -19.69
C ASP A 694 1.66 -21.36 -18.16
N ALA A 695 0.82 -22.15 -17.47
CA ALA A 695 0.84 -22.23 -16.02
C ALA A 695 2.17 -22.77 -15.47
N TRP A 696 2.76 -23.78 -16.12
CA TRP A 696 4.09 -24.28 -15.74
C TRP A 696 5.19 -23.29 -16.06
N ARG A 697 5.12 -22.58 -17.19
CA ARG A 697 6.10 -21.56 -17.59
C ARG A 697 6.18 -20.45 -16.54
N GLU A 698 5.05 -19.84 -16.20
CA GLU A 698 4.97 -18.80 -15.16
C GLU A 698 5.47 -19.32 -13.81
N LYS A 699 5.08 -20.55 -13.44
CA LYS A 699 5.44 -21.13 -12.14
C LYS A 699 6.93 -21.43 -12.02
N ILE A 700 7.55 -21.98 -13.07
CA ILE A 700 8.97 -22.34 -13.08
C ILE A 700 9.84 -21.08 -13.03
N GLU A 701 9.47 -20.02 -13.74
CA GLU A 701 10.16 -18.74 -13.73
C GLU A 701 10.11 -18.10 -12.34
N LYS A 702 8.91 -17.99 -11.75
CA LYS A 702 8.69 -17.36 -10.45
C LYS A 702 9.44 -18.03 -9.29
N GLU A 703 9.55 -19.35 -9.31
CA GLU A 703 10.16 -20.14 -8.23
C GLU A 703 11.63 -20.52 -8.53
N ASN A 704 12.14 -20.11 -9.70
CA ASN A 704 13.47 -20.48 -10.20
C ASN A 704 13.72 -22.01 -10.20
N TRP A 705 12.77 -22.77 -10.76
CA TRP A 705 12.77 -24.24 -10.76
C TRP A 705 13.38 -24.89 -12.00
N SER A 706 14.01 -24.11 -12.87
CA SER A 706 14.69 -24.61 -14.08
C SER A 706 15.66 -25.76 -13.76
N GLY A 707 16.39 -25.66 -12.65
CA GLY A 707 17.33 -26.71 -12.20
C GLY A 707 16.72 -28.06 -11.82
N LYS A 708 15.39 -28.21 -11.77
CA LYS A 708 14.72 -29.50 -11.53
C LYS A 708 14.74 -30.44 -12.74
N PHE A 709 14.90 -29.89 -13.94
CA PHE A 709 14.90 -30.65 -15.19
C PHE A 709 16.04 -30.25 -16.14
N LEU A 710 16.48 -28.99 -16.11
CA LEU A 710 17.71 -28.52 -16.78
C LEU A 710 18.92 -28.70 -15.86
N THR A 711 19.26 -29.96 -15.58
CA THR A 711 20.46 -30.29 -14.79
C THR A 711 21.74 -30.01 -15.58
N GLU A 712 22.90 -30.02 -14.91
CA GLU A 712 24.21 -29.88 -15.55
C GLU A 712 24.41 -30.92 -16.69
N ALA A 713 23.87 -32.13 -16.53
CA ALA A 713 23.95 -33.18 -17.53
C ALA A 713 23.14 -32.83 -18.80
N VAL A 714 21.90 -32.38 -18.63
CA VAL A 714 21.03 -31.95 -19.75
C VAL A 714 21.60 -30.71 -20.43
N GLN A 715 22.08 -29.73 -19.66
CA GLN A 715 22.72 -28.53 -20.19
C GLN A 715 23.96 -28.87 -21.01
N THR A 716 24.83 -29.75 -20.51
CA THR A 716 26.01 -30.22 -21.24
C THR A 716 25.62 -30.89 -22.57
N GLN A 717 24.55 -31.69 -22.56
CA GLN A 717 24.04 -32.36 -23.75
C GLN A 717 23.53 -31.34 -24.79
N LEU A 718 22.75 -30.35 -24.36
CA LEU A 718 22.28 -29.24 -25.23
C LEU A 718 23.43 -28.42 -25.80
N ILE A 719 24.47 -28.12 -25.01
CA ILE A 719 25.67 -27.41 -25.48
C ILE A 719 26.38 -28.20 -26.58
N LYS A 720 26.59 -29.51 -26.37
CA LYS A 720 27.21 -30.38 -27.39
C LYS A 720 26.39 -30.40 -28.68
N MET A 721 25.07 -30.41 -28.55
CA MET A 721 24.15 -30.43 -29.68
C MET A 721 24.22 -29.13 -30.50
N ARG A 722 24.17 -27.97 -29.84
CA ARG A 722 24.36 -26.66 -30.51
C ARG A 722 25.72 -26.55 -31.19
N LEU A 723 26.77 -27.03 -30.53
CA LEU A 723 28.11 -27.11 -31.11
C LEU A 723 28.15 -28.02 -32.34
N ALA A 724 27.46 -29.15 -32.31
CA ALA A 724 27.37 -30.06 -33.44
C ALA A 724 26.72 -29.38 -34.65
N ALA A 725 25.57 -28.73 -34.45
CA ALA A 725 24.86 -28.03 -35.53
C ALA A 725 25.71 -26.96 -36.21
N LYS A 726 26.49 -26.24 -35.41
CA LYS A 726 27.35 -25.16 -35.92
C LYS A 726 28.63 -25.64 -36.58
N LEU A 727 29.29 -26.65 -36.03
CA LEU A 727 30.56 -27.16 -36.55
C LEU A 727 30.39 -28.09 -37.74
N TYR A 728 29.21 -28.67 -37.90
CA TYR A 728 28.89 -29.66 -38.91
C TYR A 728 27.60 -29.31 -39.67
N PRO A 729 27.52 -28.11 -40.29
CA PRO A 729 26.31 -27.67 -41.01
C PRO A 729 25.95 -28.58 -42.17
N GLU A 730 26.91 -29.35 -42.71
CA GLU A 730 26.70 -30.34 -43.77
C GLU A 730 25.73 -31.48 -43.40
N TYR A 731 25.46 -31.70 -42.11
CA TYR A 731 24.51 -32.70 -41.63
C TYR A 731 23.09 -32.13 -41.45
N GLY A 732 22.87 -30.83 -41.67
CA GLY A 732 21.55 -30.19 -41.57
C GLY A 732 20.90 -30.34 -40.18
N LEU A 733 21.72 -30.25 -39.13
CA LEU A 733 21.28 -30.44 -37.75
C LEU A 733 20.44 -29.23 -37.27
N PRO A 734 19.46 -29.43 -36.37
CA PRO A 734 18.67 -28.32 -35.83
C PRO A 734 19.56 -27.40 -34.98
N GLU A 735 19.33 -26.09 -35.06
CA GLU A 735 20.13 -25.08 -34.37
C GLU A 735 19.74 -24.89 -32.90
N PHE A 736 18.58 -25.41 -32.47
CA PHE A 736 18.01 -25.22 -31.11
C PHE A 736 17.88 -23.75 -30.76
N ASN A 737 17.20 -23.05 -31.67
CA ASN A 737 16.81 -21.67 -31.46
C ASN A 737 15.75 -21.58 -30.34
N GLU A 738 15.32 -20.37 -30.01
CA GLU A 738 14.31 -20.16 -28.97
C GLU A 738 12.99 -20.86 -29.31
N GLU A 739 12.59 -20.90 -30.59
CA GLU A 739 11.36 -21.55 -31.06
C GLU A 739 11.38 -23.08 -30.84
N ASP A 740 12.51 -23.74 -31.10
CA ASP A 740 12.69 -25.17 -30.85
C ASP A 740 12.62 -25.49 -29.34
N MET A 741 13.20 -24.62 -28.52
CA MET A 741 13.17 -24.76 -27.06
C MET A 741 11.76 -24.55 -26.50
N GLU A 742 10.97 -23.67 -27.10
CA GLU A 742 9.55 -23.50 -26.80
C GLU A 742 8.77 -24.77 -27.14
N LEU A 743 8.97 -25.35 -28.32
CA LEU A 743 8.28 -26.58 -28.73
C LEU A 743 8.56 -27.76 -27.77
N ILE A 744 9.83 -27.93 -27.38
CA ILE A 744 10.25 -28.96 -26.42
C ILE A 744 9.60 -28.72 -25.06
N PHE A 745 9.54 -27.46 -24.61
CA PHE A 745 8.91 -27.11 -23.34
C PHE A 745 7.39 -27.35 -23.37
N ASP A 746 6.74 -27.02 -24.47
CA ASP A 746 5.31 -27.22 -24.66
C ASP A 746 4.97 -28.71 -24.57
N GLU A 747 5.72 -29.59 -25.23
CA GLU A 747 5.54 -31.04 -25.12
C GLU A 747 5.86 -31.57 -23.71
N PHE A 748 6.87 -30.98 -23.06
CA PHE A 748 7.27 -31.34 -21.70
C PHE A 748 6.16 -31.08 -20.68
N ALA A 749 5.57 -29.88 -20.72
CA ALA A 749 4.56 -29.42 -19.78
C ALA A 749 3.12 -29.83 -20.16
N SER A 750 2.86 -30.11 -21.44
CA SER A 750 1.52 -30.35 -21.96
C SER A 750 0.78 -31.47 -21.23
N GLY A 751 -0.38 -31.13 -20.70
CA GLY A 751 -1.30 -32.00 -19.99
C GLY A 751 -0.76 -32.53 -18.67
N LYS A 752 0.31 -31.94 -18.11
CA LYS A 752 0.86 -32.32 -16.81
C LYS A 752 0.35 -31.42 -15.71
N PHE A 753 -0.12 -32.03 -14.63
CA PHE A 753 -0.70 -31.31 -13.49
C PHE A 753 0.13 -31.46 -12.22
N LEU A 754 1.04 -32.43 -12.12
CA LEU A 754 1.80 -32.70 -10.89
C LEU A 754 3.27 -32.33 -11.05
N LEU A 755 3.89 -31.80 -9.99
CA LEU A 755 5.31 -31.45 -9.97
C LEU A 755 6.21 -32.63 -10.28
N ARG A 756 5.86 -33.82 -9.76
CA ARG A 756 6.64 -35.04 -9.98
C ARG A 756 6.76 -35.41 -11.46
N ASP A 757 5.84 -34.94 -12.31
CA ASP A 757 5.84 -35.19 -13.75
C ASP A 757 6.79 -34.22 -14.50
N ILE A 758 7.18 -33.12 -13.85
CA ILE A 758 8.15 -32.12 -14.31
C ILE A 758 9.53 -32.50 -13.76
N ASN A 759 10.22 -33.39 -14.46
CA ASN A 759 11.50 -33.95 -14.03
C ASN A 759 12.49 -34.09 -15.18
N GLU A 760 13.75 -34.34 -14.82
CA GLU A 760 14.86 -34.50 -15.75
C GLU A 760 14.66 -35.65 -16.75
N ASP A 761 14.24 -36.83 -16.30
CA ASP A 761 14.11 -38.02 -17.18
C ASP A 761 13.13 -37.76 -18.33
N ARG A 762 12.00 -37.10 -18.03
CA ARG A 762 11.01 -36.70 -19.03
C ARG A 762 11.59 -35.67 -19.99
N TYR A 763 12.18 -34.61 -19.48
CA TYR A 763 12.73 -33.54 -20.30
C TYR A 763 13.84 -34.06 -21.23
N ARG A 764 14.76 -34.86 -20.67
CA ARG A 764 15.83 -35.53 -21.44
C ARG A 764 15.26 -36.42 -22.53
N SER A 765 14.23 -37.21 -22.24
CA SER A 765 13.61 -38.10 -23.24
C SER A 765 13.05 -37.33 -24.44
N ILE A 766 12.38 -36.19 -24.20
CA ILE A 766 11.81 -35.35 -25.27
C ILE A 766 12.93 -34.74 -26.11
N VAL A 767 13.96 -34.21 -25.45
CA VAL A 767 15.16 -33.71 -26.13
C VAL A 767 15.75 -34.85 -27.00
N GLU A 768 16.06 -36.01 -26.43
CA GLU A 768 16.65 -37.14 -27.14
C GLU A 768 15.80 -37.65 -28.32
N GLU A 769 14.48 -37.66 -28.18
CA GLU A 769 13.54 -38.04 -29.24
C GLU A 769 13.55 -37.03 -30.39
N TYR A 770 13.55 -35.73 -30.08
CA TYR A 770 13.64 -34.65 -31.06
C TYR A 770 14.90 -34.77 -31.95
N PHE A 771 16.02 -35.23 -31.38
CA PHE A 771 17.29 -35.41 -32.12
C PHE A 771 17.47 -36.79 -32.79
N GLY A 772 16.83 -37.83 -32.26
CA GLY A 772 16.98 -39.20 -32.74
C GLY A 772 18.21 -39.95 -32.22
N LYS A 773 18.05 -41.27 -32.00
CA LYS A 773 19.04 -42.13 -31.30
C LYS A 773 20.38 -42.30 -32.03
N SER A 774 20.38 -42.30 -33.37
CA SER A 774 21.59 -42.43 -34.18
C SER A 774 22.52 -41.23 -34.02
N MET A 775 21.95 -40.03 -33.86
CA MET A 775 22.69 -38.79 -33.68
C MET A 775 23.34 -38.72 -32.31
N LEU A 776 22.66 -39.15 -31.25
CA LEU A 776 23.21 -39.18 -29.88
C LEU A 776 24.47 -40.05 -29.79
N GLN A 777 24.47 -41.19 -30.47
CA GLN A 777 25.64 -42.08 -30.50
C GLN A 777 26.83 -41.45 -31.22
N TRP A 778 26.58 -40.70 -32.29
CA TRP A 778 27.62 -39.93 -32.98
C TRP A 778 28.11 -38.76 -32.12
N LEU A 779 27.20 -38.01 -31.49
CA LEU A 779 27.51 -36.89 -30.60
C LEU A 779 28.43 -37.31 -29.46
N GLY A 780 28.17 -38.46 -28.83
CA GLY A 780 29.02 -38.99 -27.76
C GLY A 780 30.44 -39.38 -28.21
N LYS A 781 30.65 -39.68 -29.50
CA LYS A 781 31.98 -39.94 -30.07
C LYS A 781 32.69 -38.63 -30.43
N THR A 782 31.97 -37.69 -31.04
CA THR A 782 32.50 -36.40 -31.52
C THR A 782 32.81 -35.44 -30.38
N PHE A 783 31.96 -35.44 -29.34
CA PHE A 783 32.04 -34.62 -28.13
C PHE A 783 32.05 -35.53 -26.88
N PRO A 784 33.16 -36.23 -26.62
CA PRO A 784 33.24 -37.21 -25.54
C PRO A 784 33.11 -36.57 -24.16
N ASP A 785 32.60 -37.34 -23.20
CA ASP A 785 32.54 -36.91 -21.78
C ASP A 785 33.87 -37.08 -21.05
N HIS A 786 34.71 -38.00 -21.53
CA HIS A 786 35.97 -38.33 -20.87
C HIS A 786 37.11 -38.50 -21.86
N TYR A 787 38.28 -38.05 -21.47
CA TYR A 787 39.55 -38.31 -22.11
C TYR A 787 40.31 -39.39 -21.33
N MET A 788 40.81 -40.41 -22.03
CA MET A 788 41.68 -41.43 -21.46
C MET A 788 43.11 -40.91 -21.46
N LEU A 789 43.66 -40.64 -20.27
CA LEU A 789 45.04 -40.24 -20.11
C LEU A 789 45.99 -41.43 -20.33
N PRO A 790 47.27 -41.19 -20.71
CA PRO A 790 48.24 -42.25 -20.98
C PRO A 790 48.49 -43.21 -19.80
N ASN A 791 48.25 -42.73 -18.58
CA ASN A 791 48.35 -43.51 -17.35
C ASN A 791 47.09 -44.36 -17.04
N GLY A 792 46.12 -44.42 -17.95
CA GLY A 792 44.87 -45.18 -17.82
C GLY A 792 43.77 -44.48 -17.02
N LYS A 793 44.02 -43.27 -16.48
CA LYS A 793 43.00 -42.49 -15.75
C LYS A 793 42.08 -41.75 -16.71
N ARG A 794 40.90 -41.37 -16.22
CA ARG A 794 39.90 -40.60 -16.95
C ARG A 794 39.90 -39.14 -16.49
N ALA A 795 40.04 -38.22 -17.43
CA ALA A 795 39.77 -36.80 -17.20
C ALA A 795 38.41 -36.45 -17.83
N ARG A 796 37.54 -35.74 -17.09
CA ARG A 796 36.22 -35.33 -17.61
C ARG A 796 36.36 -34.06 -18.44
N TYR A 797 35.72 -34.04 -19.61
CA TYR A 797 35.54 -32.80 -20.36
C TYR A 797 34.42 -31.97 -19.72
N SER A 798 34.69 -30.69 -19.53
CA SER A 798 33.69 -29.69 -19.18
C SER A 798 33.40 -28.85 -20.42
N TYR A 799 32.13 -28.73 -20.77
CA TYR A 799 31.63 -27.88 -21.86
C TYR A 799 30.85 -26.74 -21.20
N GLN A 800 31.31 -25.50 -21.36
CA GLN A 800 30.75 -24.34 -20.66
C GLN A 800 30.50 -23.22 -21.65
N GLU A 801 29.30 -22.63 -21.61
CA GLU A 801 29.02 -21.37 -22.31
C GLU A 801 29.75 -20.22 -21.58
N VAL A 802 30.42 -19.35 -22.33
CA VAL A 802 31.21 -18.22 -21.84
C VAL A 802 30.84 -16.99 -22.67
N ALA A 803 30.59 -15.86 -22.02
CA ALA A 803 30.26 -14.61 -22.69
C ALA A 803 31.40 -14.17 -23.62
N VAL A 804 31.06 -13.85 -24.87
CA VAL A 804 31.98 -13.22 -25.82
C VAL A 804 32.21 -11.78 -25.32
N THR A 805 33.42 -11.49 -24.84
CA THR A 805 33.83 -10.14 -24.46
C THR A 805 34.67 -9.57 -25.60
N ASP A 806 34.29 -8.39 -26.12
CA ASP A 806 34.93 -7.70 -27.25
C ASP A 806 36.35 -7.19 -26.93
N ASP A 807 36.82 -7.35 -25.70
CA ASP A 807 38.06 -6.75 -25.19
C ASP A 807 39.33 -7.56 -25.56
N GLY A 808 39.41 -8.21 -26.72
CA GLY A 808 40.66 -8.75 -27.32
C GLY A 808 41.54 -9.71 -26.48
N LYS A 809 41.17 -9.99 -25.23
CA LYS A 809 41.77 -10.95 -24.28
C LYS A 809 40.81 -12.11 -24.13
N SER A 810 40.39 -12.67 -25.27
CA SER A 810 39.47 -13.78 -25.31
C SER A 810 40.13 -15.03 -24.73
N VAL A 811 39.47 -15.63 -23.74
CA VAL A 811 39.52 -17.09 -23.62
C VAL A 811 39.17 -17.62 -25.01
N GLN A 812 40.03 -18.42 -25.65
CA GLN A 812 39.76 -18.99 -26.97
C GLN A 812 38.52 -19.91 -26.87
N SER A 813 37.33 -19.34 -26.98
CA SER A 813 36.08 -20.04 -27.17
C SER A 813 35.75 -19.99 -28.64
N ILE A 814 35.42 -21.13 -29.23
CA ILE A 814 34.78 -21.13 -30.54
C ILE A 814 33.31 -20.94 -30.25
N GLU A 815 32.76 -19.81 -30.73
CA GLU A 815 31.32 -19.55 -30.71
C GLU A 815 30.70 -19.52 -29.30
N GLY A 816 31.42 -18.95 -28.34
CA GLY A 816 30.93 -18.78 -26.97
C GLY A 816 30.96 -20.04 -26.11
N VAL A 817 31.58 -21.14 -26.56
CA VAL A 817 31.77 -22.34 -25.73
C VAL A 817 33.25 -22.62 -25.46
N LEU A 818 33.57 -22.86 -24.18
CA LEU A 818 34.86 -23.33 -23.71
C LEU A 818 34.79 -24.83 -23.41
N VAL A 819 35.73 -25.58 -23.99
CA VAL A 819 35.94 -26.99 -23.67
C VAL A 819 37.22 -27.15 -22.85
N GLU A 820 37.12 -27.75 -21.67
CA GLU A 820 38.23 -27.89 -20.72
C GLU A 820 38.35 -29.33 -20.20
N ILE A 821 39.57 -29.81 -19.99
CA ILE A 821 39.85 -31.03 -19.21
C ILE A 821 40.66 -30.65 -17.99
N SER A 822 40.12 -30.97 -16.82
CA SER A 822 40.81 -30.79 -15.54
C SER A 822 41.45 -32.09 -15.10
N ALA A 823 42.76 -32.08 -14.87
CA ALA A 823 43.51 -33.24 -14.40
C ALA A 823 44.69 -32.81 -13.55
N ARG A 824 45.13 -33.67 -12.64
CA ARG A 824 46.31 -33.38 -11.81
C ARG A 824 47.55 -33.33 -12.67
N ILE A 825 48.47 -32.45 -12.31
CA ILE A 825 49.73 -32.23 -13.03
C ILE A 825 50.53 -33.52 -13.23
N GLU A 826 50.53 -34.43 -12.24
CA GLU A 826 51.15 -35.76 -12.33
C GLU A 826 50.49 -36.68 -13.36
N ASP A 827 49.20 -36.49 -13.60
CA ASP A 827 48.40 -37.31 -14.52
C ASP A 827 48.50 -36.79 -15.97
N LEU A 828 48.96 -35.55 -16.16
CA LEU A 828 49.23 -34.93 -17.46
C LEU A 828 50.69 -35.11 -17.92
N MET A 829 51.56 -35.65 -17.07
CA MET A 829 52.94 -35.94 -17.44
C MET A 829 52.97 -36.88 -18.65
N GLN A 830 53.93 -36.67 -19.56
CA GLN A 830 54.04 -37.34 -20.86
C GLN A 830 53.11 -36.85 -21.98
N LEU A 831 52.07 -36.05 -21.68
CA LEU A 831 51.28 -35.39 -22.73
C LEU A 831 51.99 -34.14 -23.27
N ARG A 832 51.86 -33.93 -24.59
CA ARG A 832 52.46 -32.80 -25.32
C ARG A 832 51.44 -32.17 -26.25
N GLY A 833 51.71 -30.92 -26.61
CA GLY A 833 51.01 -30.20 -27.66
C GLY A 833 49.64 -29.67 -27.27
N GLU A 834 48.93 -29.20 -28.30
CA GLU A 834 47.53 -28.81 -28.21
C GLU A 834 46.63 -30.05 -28.24
N HIS A 835 45.49 -29.97 -27.55
CA HIS A 835 44.46 -30.99 -27.61
C HIS A 835 43.24 -30.49 -28.36
N LYS A 836 42.67 -31.35 -29.19
CA LYS A 836 41.50 -31.01 -30.00
C LYS A 836 40.49 -32.15 -30.02
N VAL A 837 39.21 -31.79 -30.07
CA VAL A 837 38.06 -32.69 -30.26
C VAL A 837 37.25 -32.23 -31.48
N ALA A 838 36.16 -32.94 -31.80
CA ALA A 838 35.33 -32.65 -32.98
C ALA A 838 36.14 -32.58 -34.28
N ASP A 839 36.83 -33.66 -34.61
CA ASP A 839 37.67 -33.78 -35.83
C ASP A 839 38.71 -32.66 -35.99
N GLY A 840 39.24 -32.17 -34.87
CA GLY A 840 40.23 -31.09 -34.85
C GLY A 840 39.64 -29.68 -34.94
N LYS A 841 38.31 -29.54 -35.02
CA LYS A 841 37.62 -28.24 -35.12
C LYS A 841 37.56 -27.50 -33.78
N LEU A 842 37.60 -28.20 -32.64
CA LEU A 842 37.57 -27.58 -31.32
C LEU A 842 38.87 -27.77 -30.55
N LYS A 843 39.50 -26.67 -30.12
CA LYS A 843 40.60 -26.72 -29.15
C LYS A 843 40.08 -26.98 -27.74
N VAL A 844 40.86 -27.71 -26.96
CA VAL A 844 40.54 -28.03 -25.57
C VAL A 844 41.61 -27.47 -24.65
N ARG A 845 41.17 -26.75 -23.61
CA ARG A 845 42.05 -26.19 -22.59
C ARG A 845 42.36 -27.23 -21.54
N TYR A 846 43.60 -27.26 -21.08
CA TYR A 846 44.01 -28.01 -19.91
C TYR A 846 43.90 -27.13 -18.68
N ASP A 847 43.18 -27.60 -17.67
CA ASP A 847 43.18 -27.06 -16.31
C ASP A 847 44.04 -27.97 -15.43
N ILE A 848 45.26 -27.50 -15.17
CA ILE A 848 46.29 -28.27 -14.51
C ILE A 848 46.10 -28.14 -13.01
N LEU A 849 45.75 -29.25 -12.36
CA LEU A 849 45.44 -29.29 -10.94
C LEU A 849 46.63 -29.74 -10.09
N ALA A 850 46.75 -29.19 -8.89
CA ALA A 850 47.67 -29.69 -7.86
C ALA A 850 47.18 -31.04 -7.29
N PRO A 851 47.99 -31.75 -6.48
CA PRO A 851 47.55 -33.00 -5.83
C PRO A 851 46.26 -32.88 -5.00
N ASN A 852 45.95 -31.67 -4.50
CA ASN A 852 44.73 -31.36 -3.77
C ASN A 852 43.56 -30.87 -4.66
N PHE A 853 43.64 -31.06 -5.98
CA PHE A 853 42.62 -30.67 -6.96
C PHE A 853 42.35 -29.17 -7.11
N ARG A 854 43.27 -28.31 -6.66
CA ARG A 854 43.19 -26.86 -6.95
C ARG A 854 43.87 -26.53 -8.28
N THR A 855 43.24 -25.68 -9.09
CA THR A 855 43.85 -25.12 -10.31
C THR A 855 45.17 -24.43 -9.98
N ILE A 856 46.21 -24.81 -10.71
CA ILE A 856 47.51 -24.16 -10.69
C ILE A 856 47.65 -23.25 -11.90
N GLN A 857 47.38 -23.80 -13.08
CA GLN A 857 47.53 -23.08 -14.34
C GLN A 857 46.58 -23.65 -15.37
N LYS A 858 46.09 -22.77 -16.25
CA LYS A 858 45.33 -23.15 -17.44
C LYS A 858 46.17 -22.90 -18.68
N THR A 859 46.23 -23.87 -19.59
CA THR A 859 47.01 -23.76 -20.84
C THR A 859 46.30 -24.44 -22.01
N TRP A 860 46.52 -23.93 -23.21
CA TRP A 860 46.07 -24.56 -24.46
C TRP A 860 47.11 -25.48 -25.08
N ASP A 861 48.36 -25.34 -24.66
CA ASP A 861 49.49 -26.15 -25.12
C ASP A 861 50.29 -26.64 -23.91
N LEU A 862 50.35 -27.96 -23.76
CA LEU A 862 51.14 -28.57 -22.71
C LEU A 862 52.64 -28.46 -22.98
N THR A 863 53.09 -28.46 -24.25
CA THR A 863 54.51 -28.34 -24.57
C THR A 863 55.08 -27.02 -24.05
N GLY A 864 54.42 -25.90 -24.37
CA GLY A 864 54.78 -24.58 -23.85
C GLY A 864 54.75 -24.50 -22.32
N PHE A 865 53.78 -25.14 -21.67
CA PHE A 865 53.73 -25.20 -20.20
C PHE A 865 54.93 -25.94 -19.61
N TRP A 866 55.25 -27.14 -20.11
CA TRP A 866 56.37 -27.94 -19.61
C TRP A 866 57.73 -27.27 -19.82
N GLN A 867 57.90 -26.55 -20.93
CA GLN A 867 59.16 -25.87 -21.26
C GLN A 867 59.34 -24.55 -20.51
N ASN A 868 58.28 -23.74 -20.39
CA ASN A 868 58.42 -22.34 -19.98
C ASN A 868 57.89 -22.05 -18.57
N THR A 869 56.86 -22.77 -18.09
CA THR A 869 56.20 -22.42 -16.82
C THR A 869 56.34 -23.48 -15.74
N TYR A 870 56.57 -24.75 -16.11
CA TYR A 870 56.65 -25.85 -15.16
C TYR A 870 57.78 -25.68 -14.12
N ALA A 871 58.93 -25.11 -14.49
CA ALA A 871 60.05 -24.93 -13.56
C ALA A 871 59.68 -24.06 -12.33
N GLU A 872 58.91 -23.00 -12.55
CA GLU A 872 58.42 -22.10 -11.50
C GLU A 872 57.34 -22.79 -10.65
N VAL A 873 56.34 -23.37 -11.31
CA VAL A 873 55.25 -24.13 -10.67
C VAL A 873 55.80 -25.29 -9.82
N ARG A 874 56.81 -26.00 -10.33
CA ARG A 874 57.48 -27.10 -9.64
C ARG A 874 58.16 -26.63 -8.35
N LYS A 875 58.79 -25.46 -8.32
CA LYS A 875 59.43 -24.91 -7.12
C LYS A 875 58.40 -24.67 -6.02
N GLU A 876 57.25 -24.12 -6.37
CA GLU A 876 56.13 -23.90 -5.45
C GLU A 876 55.54 -25.23 -4.94
N LEU A 877 55.24 -26.16 -5.85
CA LEU A 877 54.62 -27.45 -5.52
C LEU A 877 55.55 -28.36 -4.71
N ARG A 878 56.87 -28.32 -4.95
CA ARG A 878 57.84 -29.09 -4.15
C ARG A 878 57.88 -28.63 -2.70
N GLY A 879 57.65 -27.35 -2.43
CA GLY A 879 57.54 -26.81 -1.07
C GLY A 879 56.25 -27.25 -0.37
N ARG A 880 55.10 -27.19 -1.07
CA ARG A 880 53.80 -27.54 -0.50
C ARG A 880 53.51 -29.04 -0.44
N TYR A 881 54.06 -29.83 -1.38
CA TYR A 881 53.84 -31.27 -1.52
C TYR A 881 55.17 -32.03 -1.67
N PRO A 882 56.00 -32.07 -0.61
CA PRO A 882 57.37 -32.62 -0.69
C PRO A 882 57.43 -34.14 -0.90
N LYS A 883 56.32 -34.85 -0.62
CA LYS A 883 56.22 -36.32 -0.79
C LYS A 883 55.85 -36.75 -2.21
N HIS A 884 55.49 -35.82 -3.10
CA HIS A 884 55.15 -36.13 -4.49
C HIS A 884 56.40 -36.05 -5.39
N PRO A 885 56.52 -36.92 -6.40
CA PRO A 885 57.64 -36.88 -7.33
C PRO A 885 57.52 -35.69 -8.30
N TRP A 886 58.49 -34.78 -8.25
CA TRP A 886 58.57 -33.61 -9.13
C TRP A 886 59.83 -33.69 -10.01
N PRO A 887 59.80 -34.37 -11.17
CA PRO A 887 60.98 -34.56 -12.00
C PRO A 887 61.49 -33.25 -12.61
N GLU A 888 62.79 -33.13 -12.88
CA GLU A 888 63.37 -31.95 -13.57
C GLU A 888 62.95 -31.90 -15.03
N GLN A 889 62.78 -33.07 -15.65
CA GLN A 889 62.33 -33.23 -17.02
C GLN A 889 61.08 -34.11 -17.02
N VAL A 890 59.95 -33.54 -17.47
CA VAL A 890 58.66 -34.25 -17.56
C VAL A 890 58.51 -34.96 -18.92
N ILE A 891 59.27 -34.51 -19.91
CA ILE A 891 59.26 -35.00 -21.28
C ILE A 891 60.69 -35.46 -21.64
N GLN A 892 60.85 -36.69 -22.14
CA GLN A 892 62.08 -37.13 -22.81
C GLN A 892 61.97 -36.77 -24.29
N ASN A 893 62.98 -36.11 -24.89
CA ASN A 893 62.91 -35.63 -26.28
C ASN A 893 62.32 -36.66 -27.25
#